data_AF-A0A1F3VAP2-F1
#
_entry.id   AF-A0A1F3VAP2-F1
#
_cell.length_a   1.000
_cell.length_b   1.000
_cell.length_c   1.000
_cell.angle_alpha   90.00
_cell.angle_beta   90.00
_cell.angle_gamma   90.00
#
_symmetry.space_group_name_H-M   'P 1'
#
loop_
_entity.id
_entity.type
_entity.pdbx_description
1 polymer ?
#
loop_
_entity_poly.entity_id
_entity_poly.type
_entity_poly.pdbx_seq_one_letter_code
_entity_poly.pdbx_strand_id
1 'polypeptide(L)'
;MKITRILLIHSSHYNDQGQVVRSSSLFDRLTITNVAPLALPLLAAYVPAAVDVEIVEDCFEEIDVNDPAEVVGISAQVMQIDRARDLAKMFKSRGKIVVMGGYLPTMHPELVQDFVDSLCIGDGEQAWPQMLEDIEKGVLQKRYYGSSEESLHGIKVPRYDLIKKDRFVLYPIFATRGCPFTCDYCSIIQFHKKNYRLRPVEEVIRDIKATKTRWIYFCDDGLMENVKYSKELFRAMKDLHVVWGTQTTINCANDPELLALAYQAGCRFVALGMESLSQKNLQAMNKTINRIDQFSKQIETIHKFKIAAHVLIIFGLDEDTPQTYEETFNYLMKLNVLVAEFFLCTPYPATPFGKRMLANNRMLTTDLAKYREGYLTFKHPTMSEDEIITNYWHTLRRFYSLFNIAIRFFKGSYKNRFYHLANALSYWVKIKRNIIPVYFGQGNRPVAPKSFDPVGIWTSVLGNFGEFTEIFFAKDNQTVWMSHEKYDGVGAFAKLLRESGLRVGVLFDISAKLQRPLTIFQKSWAIFLYLKDSFPRKTFWKKEQLEVVGKKLSPAMLAFSLEETLQIKQQAKQKGVSLNSWLLFHLDQIVSQELLAKNQEKWWLIPCNMRPYVVKVPDTGNHASYVVAKIAAKDGPKEIHQKVKKMLSNNYHWGAWYVFQISRWIKIIGMKMIFSNYYRNNHSWVGTLSNLGAWPPDGNQATKELWYFCPPATRAHPVAAGSLIWKEQLTLTLQIHPRIGLEEELASKILKLWQNALKEN
;
A
#
# COMPACT_ATOMS: atom_id res chain seq x y z
N MET A 1 22.48 -34.82 16.11
CA MET A 1 23.27 -33.63 15.73
C MET A 1 23.42 -32.78 16.98
N LYS A 2 24.63 -32.41 17.42
CA LYS A 2 24.75 -31.55 18.61
C LYS A 2 24.38 -30.11 18.24
N ILE A 3 23.43 -29.49 18.94
CA ILE A 3 23.10 -28.08 18.73
C ILE A 3 24.11 -27.25 19.53
N THR A 4 24.75 -26.27 18.89
CA THR A 4 25.66 -25.35 19.58
C THR A 4 25.22 -23.91 19.47
N ARG A 5 24.47 -23.56 18.42
CA ARG A 5 23.90 -22.23 18.20
C ARG A 5 22.50 -22.29 17.57
N ILE A 6 21.61 -21.44 18.08
CA ILE A 6 20.24 -21.24 17.57
C ILE A 6 20.05 -19.78 17.19
N LEU A 7 19.51 -19.55 16.00
CA LEU A 7 19.08 -18.24 15.54
C LEU A 7 17.56 -18.14 15.58
N LEU A 8 17.01 -17.23 16.39
CA LEU A 8 15.58 -16.96 16.47
C LEU A 8 15.26 -15.66 15.72
N ILE A 9 14.41 -15.74 14.71
CA ILE A 9 14.08 -14.63 13.82
C ILE A 9 12.61 -14.27 13.97
N HIS A 10 12.34 -13.00 14.24
CA HIS A 10 11.02 -12.44 14.04
C HIS A 10 10.96 -11.84 12.62
N SER A 11 10.14 -12.46 11.76
CA SER A 11 10.08 -12.11 10.34
C SER A 11 9.48 -10.71 10.15
N SER A 12 9.98 -9.95 9.19
CA SER A 12 9.28 -8.78 8.68
C SER A 12 8.31 -9.21 7.56
N HIS A 13 7.83 -8.26 6.77
CA HIS A 13 6.99 -8.47 5.59
C HIS A 13 7.51 -7.66 4.41
N TYR A 14 7.04 -8.01 3.21
CA TYR A 14 7.34 -7.25 1.99
C TYR A 14 6.34 -6.11 1.80
N ASN A 15 6.80 -4.94 1.38
CA ASN A 15 5.92 -3.90 0.84
C ASN A 15 5.42 -4.26 -0.57
N ASP A 16 4.59 -3.41 -1.18
CA ASP A 16 4.09 -3.62 -2.55
C ASP A 16 5.19 -3.65 -3.63
N GLN A 17 6.42 -3.25 -3.30
CA GLN A 17 7.59 -3.30 -4.18
C GLN A 17 8.41 -4.58 -4.01
N GLY A 18 7.99 -5.51 -3.15
CA GLY A 18 8.75 -6.71 -2.83
C GLY A 18 9.99 -6.43 -1.97
N GLN A 19 10.09 -5.24 -1.36
CA GLN A 19 11.18 -4.89 -0.46
C GLN A 19 10.79 -5.21 0.98
N VAL A 20 11.75 -5.72 1.76
CA VAL A 20 11.53 -5.98 3.20
C VAL A 20 11.27 -4.65 3.91
N VAL A 21 10.15 -4.56 4.62
CA VAL A 21 9.81 -3.38 5.40
C VAL A 21 10.74 -3.31 6.60
N ARG A 22 11.50 -2.23 6.70
CA ARG A 22 12.44 -2.00 7.80
C ARG A 22 12.28 -0.62 8.39
N SER A 23 12.42 -0.54 9.71
CA SER A 23 12.48 0.70 10.48
C SER A 23 13.82 1.40 10.25
N SER A 24 13.81 2.34 9.31
CA SER A 24 14.99 3.05 8.80
C SER A 24 15.27 4.40 9.47
N SER A 25 14.36 4.94 10.29
CA SER A 25 14.58 6.24 10.94
C SER A 25 14.70 6.12 12.46
N LEU A 26 15.60 6.93 13.05
CA LEU A 26 15.69 7.11 14.50
C LEU A 26 14.32 7.50 15.10
N PHE A 27 13.50 8.22 14.33
CA PHE A 27 12.14 8.59 14.71
C PHE A 27 11.19 7.40 14.83
N ASP A 28 11.28 6.42 13.92
CA ASP A 28 10.49 5.18 13.97
C ASP A 28 10.96 4.21 15.07
N ARG A 29 12.22 4.35 15.51
CA ARG A 29 12.79 3.63 16.66
C ARG A 29 12.41 4.27 17.99
N LEU A 30 12.27 5.60 18.01
CA LEU A 30 11.91 6.40 19.18
C LEU A 30 10.40 6.58 19.37
N THR A 31 9.56 6.03 18.49
CA THR A 31 8.13 5.94 18.79
C THR A 31 7.95 5.01 19.99
N ILE A 32 7.49 5.59 21.10
CA ILE A 32 7.40 4.95 22.42
C ILE A 32 6.36 3.80 22.43
N THR A 33 5.75 3.50 21.30
CA THR A 33 4.83 2.38 21.06
C THR A 33 5.52 1.07 20.66
N ASN A 34 6.84 1.06 20.42
CA ASN A 34 7.56 -0.17 20.07
C ASN A 34 7.76 -1.05 21.31
N VAL A 35 6.86 -2.01 21.50
CA VAL A 35 6.95 -3.10 22.47
C VAL A 35 7.80 -4.23 21.88
N ALA A 36 8.76 -4.74 22.64
CA ALA A 36 9.51 -5.91 22.18
C ALA A 36 8.59 -7.14 22.08
N PRO A 37 8.69 -7.97 21.03
CA PRO A 37 7.93 -9.21 20.95
C PRO A 37 8.32 -10.18 22.08
N LEU A 38 7.33 -10.71 22.79
CA LEU A 38 7.56 -11.58 23.94
C LEU A 38 7.98 -13.01 23.57
N ALA A 39 7.47 -13.53 22.46
CA ALA A 39 7.51 -14.96 22.16
C ALA A 39 8.96 -15.50 22.08
N LEU A 40 9.85 -14.82 21.35
CA LEU A 40 11.22 -15.30 21.17
C LEU A 40 12.07 -15.22 22.44
N PRO A 41 12.04 -14.12 23.24
CA PRO A 41 12.67 -14.10 24.56
C PRO A 41 12.16 -15.21 25.50
N LEU A 42 10.87 -15.55 25.44
CA LEU A 42 10.31 -16.65 26.23
C LEU A 42 10.85 -18.01 25.74
N LEU A 43 10.81 -18.29 24.44
CA LEU A 43 11.34 -19.56 23.89
C LEU A 43 12.84 -19.72 24.13
N ALA A 44 13.61 -18.63 24.08
CA ALA A 44 15.03 -18.62 24.41
C ALA A 44 15.31 -19.05 25.87
N ALA A 45 14.36 -18.88 26.80
CA ALA A 45 14.51 -19.36 28.19
C ALA A 45 14.45 -20.89 28.31
N TYR A 46 13.90 -21.58 27.30
CA TYR A 46 13.82 -23.03 27.25
C TYR A 46 15.01 -23.68 26.52
N VAL A 47 15.88 -22.87 25.89
CA VAL A 47 17.12 -23.35 25.29
C VAL A 47 18.13 -23.71 26.40
N PRO A 48 18.83 -24.86 26.31
CA PRO A 48 19.87 -25.23 27.28
C PRO A 48 20.96 -24.15 27.38
N ALA A 49 21.46 -23.89 28.60
CA ALA A 49 22.42 -22.80 28.85
C ALA A 49 23.76 -22.93 28.10
N ALA A 50 24.12 -24.14 27.66
CA ALA A 50 25.33 -24.41 26.87
C ALA A 50 25.19 -24.08 25.38
N VAL A 51 23.96 -23.81 24.90
CA VAL A 51 23.67 -23.47 23.51
C VAL A 51 23.60 -21.95 23.38
N ASP A 52 24.36 -21.41 22.43
CA ASP A 52 24.32 -19.99 22.11
C ASP A 52 23.00 -19.65 21.40
N VAL A 53 22.37 -18.53 21.77
CA VAL A 53 21.07 -18.13 21.22
C VAL A 53 21.05 -16.64 20.93
N GLU A 54 20.66 -16.30 19.70
CA GLU A 54 20.47 -14.92 19.27
C GLU A 54 19.05 -14.68 18.80
N ILE A 55 18.51 -13.49 19.10
CA ILE A 55 17.23 -13.01 18.58
C ILE A 55 17.50 -11.87 17.58
N VAL A 56 16.94 -12.02 16.38
CA VAL A 56 17.07 -11.05 15.30
C VAL A 56 15.69 -10.57 14.86
N GLU A 57 15.54 -9.25 14.81
CA GLU A 57 14.31 -8.60 14.38
C GLU A 57 14.48 -8.10 12.94
N ASP A 58 13.97 -8.84 11.94
CA ASP A 58 14.16 -8.53 10.51
C ASP A 58 13.61 -7.13 10.12
N CYS A 59 12.73 -6.57 10.96
CA CYS A 59 12.24 -5.20 10.80
C CYS A 59 13.22 -4.11 11.24
N PHE A 60 14.28 -4.43 11.99
CA PHE A 60 15.28 -3.48 12.48
C PHE A 60 16.69 -3.70 11.93
N GLU A 61 16.98 -4.90 11.46
CA GLU A 61 18.31 -5.28 10.97
C GLU A 61 18.22 -6.26 9.81
N GLU A 62 19.36 -6.47 9.15
CA GLU A 62 19.47 -7.42 8.04
C GLU A 62 19.76 -8.82 8.58
N ILE A 63 19.14 -9.83 7.99
CA ILE A 63 19.37 -11.22 8.36
C ILE A 63 20.63 -11.72 7.64
N ASP A 64 21.64 -12.11 8.41
CA ASP A 64 22.75 -12.90 7.88
C ASP A 64 22.30 -14.34 7.63
N VAL A 65 22.04 -14.65 6.37
CA VAL A 65 21.62 -15.99 5.98
C VAL A 65 22.76 -17.02 6.04
N ASN A 66 24.00 -16.59 6.19
CA ASN A 66 25.17 -17.46 6.36
C ASN A 66 25.52 -17.72 7.82
N ASP A 67 24.66 -17.30 8.78
CA ASP A 67 24.86 -17.53 10.21
C ASP A 67 25.25 -18.99 10.51
N PRO A 68 26.23 -19.24 11.40
CA PRO A 68 26.70 -20.59 11.70
C PRO A 68 25.68 -21.46 12.45
N ALA A 69 24.57 -20.92 12.96
CA ALA A 69 23.52 -21.65 13.67
C ALA A 69 23.10 -22.95 12.97
N GLU A 70 22.95 -24.03 13.73
CA GLU A 70 22.46 -25.30 13.17
C GLU A 70 20.94 -25.32 13.06
N VAL A 71 20.25 -24.56 13.93
CA VAL A 71 18.79 -24.45 13.98
C VAL A 71 18.37 -22.99 13.84
N VAL A 72 17.43 -22.73 12.94
CA VAL A 72 16.82 -21.41 12.73
C VAL A 72 15.33 -21.48 13.03
N GLY A 73 14.89 -20.73 14.04
CA GLY A 73 13.47 -20.60 14.41
C GLY A 73 12.86 -19.31 13.88
N ILE A 74 11.84 -19.41 13.05
CA ILE A 74 11.15 -18.25 12.46
C ILE A 74 9.79 -18.07 13.14
N SER A 75 9.56 -16.91 13.77
CA SER A 75 8.24 -16.49 14.23
C SER A 75 7.58 -15.59 13.19
N ALA A 76 6.37 -15.93 12.77
CA ALA A 76 5.64 -15.18 11.75
C ALA A 76 4.13 -15.04 12.04
N GLN A 77 3.59 -13.89 11.65
CA GLN A 77 2.16 -13.61 11.52
C GLN A 77 1.68 -13.83 10.08
N VAL A 78 0.36 -13.84 9.88
CA VAL A 78 -0.28 -14.12 8.57
C VAL A 78 0.25 -13.20 7.46
N MET A 79 0.36 -11.90 7.74
CA MET A 79 0.86 -10.90 6.78
C MET A 79 2.35 -11.03 6.42
N GLN A 80 3.11 -11.86 7.16
CA GLN A 80 4.55 -12.06 7.01
C GLN A 80 4.86 -13.34 6.20
N ILE A 81 3.84 -14.06 5.71
CA ILE A 81 3.96 -15.37 5.06
C ILE A 81 5.02 -15.43 3.96
N ASP A 82 5.07 -14.43 3.07
CA ASP A 82 6.01 -14.44 1.94
C ASP A 82 7.47 -14.29 2.41
N ARG A 83 7.71 -13.39 3.37
CA ARG A 83 9.06 -13.16 3.90
C ARG A 83 9.53 -14.35 4.75
N ALA A 84 8.64 -14.90 5.57
CA ALA A 84 8.92 -16.10 6.36
C ALA A 84 9.26 -17.30 5.46
N ARG A 85 8.53 -17.48 4.35
CA ARG A 85 8.82 -18.51 3.33
C ARG A 85 10.20 -18.32 2.70
N ASP A 86 10.54 -17.10 2.31
CA ASP A 86 11.81 -16.82 1.64
C ASP A 86 12.99 -17.02 2.58
N LEU A 87 12.89 -16.54 3.82
CA LEU A 87 13.88 -16.81 4.88
C LEU A 87 14.06 -18.32 5.08
N ALA A 88 12.97 -19.08 5.19
CA ALA A 88 13.03 -20.52 5.37
C ALA A 88 13.77 -21.20 4.21
N LYS A 89 13.46 -20.85 2.96
CA LYS A 89 14.17 -21.38 1.77
C LYS A 89 15.66 -21.01 1.75
N MET A 90 15.99 -19.78 2.13
CA MET A 90 17.39 -19.31 2.17
C MET A 90 18.22 -20.08 3.18
N PHE A 91 17.69 -20.36 4.38
CA PHE A 91 18.40 -21.15 5.39
C PHE A 91 18.43 -22.64 5.05
N LYS A 92 17.33 -23.22 4.56
CA LYS A 92 17.30 -24.63 4.13
C LYS A 92 18.29 -24.95 3.02
N SER A 93 18.43 -24.06 2.04
CA SER A 93 19.43 -24.25 0.96
C SER A 93 20.88 -24.23 1.46
N ARG A 94 21.11 -23.79 2.71
CA ARG A 94 22.41 -23.82 3.41
C ARG A 94 22.52 -24.96 4.42
N GLY A 95 21.63 -25.95 4.34
CA GLY A 95 21.66 -27.15 5.19
C GLY A 95 21.27 -26.91 6.65
N LYS A 96 20.62 -25.77 6.97
CA LYS A 96 20.13 -25.50 8.32
C LYS A 96 18.81 -26.22 8.58
N ILE A 97 18.58 -26.63 9.83
CA ILE A 97 17.26 -27.09 10.28
C ILE A 97 16.41 -25.84 10.51
N VAL A 98 15.34 -25.69 9.75
CA VAL A 98 14.43 -24.55 9.85
C VAL A 98 13.12 -24.96 10.49
N VAL A 99 12.72 -24.25 11.53
CA VAL A 99 11.44 -24.43 12.23
C VAL A 99 10.65 -23.14 12.20
N MET A 100 9.32 -23.23 12.24
CA MET A 100 8.45 -22.04 12.26
C MET A 100 7.40 -22.13 13.36
N GLY A 101 7.20 -21.03 14.08
CA GLY A 101 6.21 -20.87 15.14
C GLY A 101 5.42 -19.56 15.04
N GLY A 102 4.48 -19.36 15.96
CA GLY A 102 3.68 -18.14 16.06
C GLY A 102 2.29 -18.24 15.42
N TYR A 103 1.70 -17.08 15.12
CA TYR A 103 0.31 -16.97 14.64
C TYR A 103 0.08 -17.69 13.31
N LEU A 104 1.00 -17.54 12.35
CA LEU A 104 0.85 -18.13 11.02
C LEU A 104 0.78 -19.66 11.04
N PRO A 105 1.78 -20.41 11.57
CA PRO A 105 1.71 -21.87 11.59
C PRO A 105 0.65 -22.42 12.54
N THR A 106 0.21 -21.65 13.54
CA THR A 106 -0.88 -22.08 14.43
C THR A 106 -2.24 -22.02 13.73
N MET A 107 -2.46 -20.97 12.94
CA MET A 107 -3.73 -20.75 12.25
C MET A 107 -3.81 -21.44 10.89
N HIS A 108 -2.68 -21.56 10.19
CA HIS A 108 -2.57 -22.05 8.82
C HIS A 108 -1.35 -22.96 8.61
N PRO A 109 -1.23 -24.07 9.38
CA PRO A 109 -0.08 -24.99 9.25
C PRO A 109 0.07 -25.58 7.83
N GLU A 110 -1.04 -25.77 7.12
CA GLU A 110 -1.10 -26.27 5.75
C GLU A 110 -0.39 -25.35 4.74
N LEU A 111 -0.33 -24.04 5.00
CA LEU A 111 0.23 -23.08 4.06
C LEU A 111 1.76 -22.98 4.16
N VAL A 112 2.37 -23.46 5.25
CA VAL A 112 3.79 -23.23 5.56
C VAL A 112 4.60 -24.50 5.77
N GLN A 113 3.97 -25.66 5.95
CA GLN A 113 4.64 -26.93 6.22
C GLN A 113 5.75 -27.25 5.22
N ASP A 114 5.52 -26.98 3.93
CA ASP A 114 6.45 -27.35 2.85
C ASP A 114 7.71 -26.49 2.84
N PHE A 115 7.72 -25.34 3.53
CA PHE A 115 8.84 -24.41 3.55
C PHE A 115 9.85 -24.72 4.65
N VAL A 116 9.49 -25.53 5.64
CA VAL A 116 10.27 -25.76 6.85
C VAL A 116 10.44 -27.25 7.14
N ASP A 117 11.31 -27.58 8.08
CA ASP A 117 11.52 -28.95 8.53
C ASP A 117 10.48 -29.36 9.58
N SER A 118 10.10 -28.41 10.45
CA SER A 118 9.09 -28.63 11.48
C SER A 118 8.28 -27.38 11.82
N LEU A 119 7.08 -27.57 12.37
CA LEU A 119 6.19 -26.52 12.87
C LEU A 119 6.00 -26.62 14.39
N CYS A 120 6.08 -25.48 15.06
CA CYS A 120 5.69 -25.29 16.46
C CYS A 120 4.31 -24.62 16.51
N ILE A 121 3.27 -25.39 16.84
CA ILE A 121 1.86 -24.99 16.73
C ILE A 121 1.30 -24.74 18.14
N GLY A 122 0.68 -23.58 18.38
CA GLY A 122 0.10 -23.24 19.68
C GLY A 122 1.13 -22.70 20.68
N ASP A 123 1.03 -23.13 21.94
CA ASP A 123 1.87 -22.67 23.04
C ASP A 123 3.30 -23.23 22.93
N GLY A 124 4.20 -22.40 22.41
CA GLY A 124 5.55 -22.84 22.04
C GLY A 124 6.41 -23.29 23.21
N GLU A 125 6.20 -22.80 24.43
CA GLU A 125 6.96 -23.22 25.61
C GLU A 125 6.78 -24.71 25.98
N GLN A 126 5.69 -25.34 25.52
CA GLN A 126 5.43 -26.77 25.70
C GLN A 126 6.02 -27.60 24.56
N ALA A 127 5.89 -27.10 23.32
CA ALA A 127 6.32 -27.82 22.12
C ALA A 127 7.83 -27.70 21.86
N TRP A 128 8.42 -26.54 22.13
CA TRP A 128 9.80 -26.20 21.80
C TRP A 128 10.86 -27.05 22.51
N PRO A 129 10.73 -27.37 23.82
CA PRO A 129 11.71 -28.22 24.50
C PRO A 129 11.82 -29.61 23.87
N GLN A 130 10.68 -30.27 23.62
CA GLN A 130 10.65 -31.58 22.98
C GLN A 130 11.23 -31.53 21.55
N MET A 131 10.92 -30.47 20.80
CA MET A 131 11.46 -30.28 19.45
C MET A 131 13.00 -30.19 19.48
N LEU A 132 13.58 -29.46 20.42
CA LEU A 132 15.04 -29.36 20.57
C LEU A 132 15.69 -30.71 20.89
N GLU A 133 15.10 -31.49 21.79
CA GLU A 133 15.60 -32.83 22.11
C GLU A 133 15.58 -33.76 20.89
N ASP A 134 14.50 -33.72 20.10
CA ASP A 134 14.34 -34.57 18.93
C ASP A 134 15.29 -34.17 17.79
N ILE A 135 15.63 -32.88 17.67
CA ILE A 135 16.69 -32.41 16.76
C ILE A 135 18.02 -33.05 17.14
N GLU A 136 18.37 -33.07 18.44
CA GLU A 136 19.63 -33.65 18.88
C GLU A 136 19.70 -35.15 18.63
N LYS A 137 18.59 -35.85 18.87
CA LYS A 137 18.40 -37.29 18.63
C LYS A 137 18.26 -37.65 17.15
N GLY A 138 18.04 -36.68 16.25
CA GLY A 138 17.84 -36.91 14.82
C GLY A 138 16.48 -37.50 14.45
N VAL A 139 15.45 -37.29 15.29
CA VAL A 139 14.08 -37.83 15.13
C VAL A 139 13.03 -36.73 15.01
N LEU A 140 13.42 -35.58 14.44
CA LEU A 140 12.58 -34.40 14.28
C LEU A 140 11.24 -34.72 13.58
N GLN A 141 10.14 -34.45 14.27
CA GLN A 141 8.79 -34.58 13.72
C GLN A 141 8.42 -33.40 12.84
N LYS A 142 7.44 -33.58 11.95
CA LYS A 142 6.93 -32.48 11.10
C LYS A 142 6.19 -31.40 11.88
N ARG A 143 5.56 -31.74 13.01
CA ARG A 143 4.71 -30.85 13.80
C ARG A 143 4.79 -31.18 15.29
N TYR A 144 4.87 -30.15 16.11
CA TYR A 144 4.79 -30.21 17.56
C TYR A 144 3.66 -29.27 18.02
N TYR A 145 2.93 -29.68 19.05
CA TYR A 145 1.71 -28.99 19.50
C TYR A 145 1.83 -28.59 20.96
N GLY A 146 1.60 -27.31 21.22
CA GLY A 146 1.29 -26.79 22.55
C GLY A 146 -0.22 -26.66 22.74
N SER A 147 -0.70 -27.01 23.92
CA SER A 147 -2.09 -26.98 24.32
C SER A 147 -2.49 -25.62 24.91
N SER A 148 -3.62 -25.09 24.42
CA SER A 148 -4.27 -23.91 25.00
C SER A 148 -5.09 -24.22 26.26
N GLU A 149 -5.15 -25.47 26.69
CA GLU A 149 -5.93 -25.93 27.85
C GLU A 149 -5.05 -26.10 29.10
N GLU A 150 -3.74 -26.27 28.90
CA GLU A 150 -2.78 -26.47 29.99
C GLU A 150 -2.60 -25.20 30.84
N SER A 151 -2.24 -25.41 32.11
CA SER A 151 -1.95 -24.36 33.08
C SER A 151 -0.78 -23.49 32.63
N LEU A 152 -0.82 -22.19 32.96
CA LEU A 152 0.29 -21.25 32.78
C LEU A 152 1.22 -21.18 34.01
N HIS A 153 1.28 -22.24 34.79
CA HIS A 153 2.19 -22.37 35.95
C HIS A 153 3.54 -22.93 35.50
N GLY A 154 4.64 -22.49 36.11
CA GLY A 154 5.99 -22.98 35.81
C GLY A 154 6.58 -22.38 34.54
N ILE A 155 6.01 -21.28 34.04
CA ILE A 155 6.56 -20.59 32.86
C ILE A 155 7.94 -20.02 33.23
N LYS A 156 8.96 -20.30 32.42
CA LYS A 156 10.31 -19.78 32.67
C LYS A 156 10.36 -18.26 32.49
N VAL A 157 11.25 -17.61 33.22
CA VAL A 157 11.53 -16.17 33.07
C VAL A 157 12.05 -15.92 31.65
N PRO A 158 11.41 -15.04 30.84
CA PRO A 158 11.92 -14.70 29.51
C PRO A 158 13.34 -14.15 29.56
N ARG A 159 14.15 -14.44 28.53
CA ARG A 159 15.50 -13.91 28.35
C ARG A 159 15.48 -12.44 27.92
N TYR A 160 15.06 -11.56 28.83
CA TYR A 160 15.00 -10.10 28.61
C TYR A 160 16.37 -9.49 28.27
N ASP A 161 17.47 -10.15 28.60
CA ASP A 161 18.82 -9.78 28.24
C ASP A 161 19.09 -9.86 26.72
N LEU A 162 18.32 -10.65 25.97
CA LEU A 162 18.41 -10.75 24.52
C LEU A 162 17.61 -9.65 23.78
N ILE A 163 16.85 -8.82 24.50
CA ILE A 163 16.12 -7.70 23.89
C ILE A 163 17.08 -6.55 23.60
N LYS A 164 17.15 -6.12 22.35
CA LYS A 164 18.01 -5.02 21.88
C LYS A 164 17.51 -3.66 22.40
N LYS A 165 18.16 -3.15 23.45
CA LYS A 165 17.77 -1.92 24.18
C LYS A 165 17.77 -0.65 23.32
N ASP A 166 18.49 -0.63 22.22
CA ASP A 166 18.52 0.48 21.25
C ASP A 166 17.36 0.40 20.22
N ARG A 167 16.48 -0.59 20.34
CA ARG A 167 15.31 -0.82 19.47
C ARG A 167 13.97 -0.70 20.20
N PHE A 168 13.94 -1.07 21.49
CA PHE A 168 12.70 -1.17 22.27
C PHE A 168 12.77 -0.38 23.58
N VAL A 169 11.69 0.33 23.88
CA VAL A 169 11.53 1.09 25.14
C VAL A 169 10.64 0.32 26.13
N LEU A 170 9.58 -0.33 25.64
CA LEU A 170 8.62 -1.07 26.47
C LEU A 170 8.96 -2.56 26.48
N TYR A 171 9.16 -3.11 27.68
CA TYR A 171 9.43 -4.53 27.87
C TYR A 171 8.13 -5.31 28.03
N PRO A 172 7.96 -6.40 27.27
CA PRO A 172 6.72 -7.17 27.29
C PRO A 172 6.61 -7.98 28.58
N ILE A 173 5.41 -7.99 29.15
CA ILE A 173 4.99 -8.89 30.23
C ILE A 173 3.67 -9.53 29.81
N PHE A 174 3.36 -10.71 30.33
CA PHE A 174 2.02 -11.26 30.24
C PHE A 174 1.63 -11.91 31.57
N ALA A 175 0.38 -11.73 31.97
CA ALA A 175 -0.21 -12.29 33.18
C ALA A 175 -1.34 -13.28 32.86
N THR A 176 -1.93 -13.17 31.68
CA THR A 176 -3.05 -13.96 31.17
C THR A 176 -2.83 -14.26 29.68
N ARG A 177 -3.55 -15.24 29.16
CA ARG A 177 -3.50 -15.65 27.75
C ARG A 177 -4.90 -15.99 27.25
N GLY A 178 -5.28 -15.43 26.10
CA GLY A 178 -6.62 -15.56 25.53
C GLY A 178 -7.60 -14.52 26.08
N CYS A 179 -8.88 -14.69 25.72
CA CYS A 179 -9.94 -13.73 26.04
C CYS A 179 -11.25 -14.50 26.30
N PRO A 180 -12.05 -14.14 27.33
CA PRO A 180 -13.30 -14.84 27.64
C PRO A 180 -14.46 -14.51 26.69
N PHE A 181 -14.27 -13.57 25.75
CA PHE A 181 -15.31 -13.15 24.80
C PHE A 181 -15.17 -13.85 23.44
N THR A 182 -16.24 -13.83 22.65
CA THR A 182 -16.36 -14.62 21.41
C THR A 182 -16.64 -13.76 20.15
N CYS A 183 -16.06 -12.56 20.08
CA CYS A 183 -16.18 -11.63 18.95
C CYS A 183 -15.84 -12.29 17.59
N ASP A 184 -16.72 -12.15 16.59
CA ASP A 184 -16.67 -12.88 15.32
C ASP A 184 -15.46 -12.54 14.43
N TYR A 185 -14.93 -11.32 14.52
CA TYR A 185 -13.79 -10.86 13.73
C TYR A 185 -12.43 -11.23 14.34
N CYS A 186 -12.40 -11.64 15.61
CA CYS A 186 -11.18 -11.68 16.39
C CYS A 186 -10.43 -13.02 16.24
N SER A 187 -9.14 -12.95 15.90
CA SER A 187 -8.27 -14.12 15.73
C SER A 187 -7.89 -14.79 17.05
N ILE A 188 -7.85 -14.04 18.15
CA ILE A 188 -7.46 -14.52 19.50
C ILE A 188 -8.28 -15.74 19.91
N ILE A 189 -9.58 -15.72 19.62
CA ILE A 189 -10.50 -16.81 19.98
C ILE A 189 -10.18 -18.09 19.23
N GLN A 190 -9.79 -17.97 17.96
CA GLN A 190 -9.39 -19.10 17.15
C GLN A 190 -8.03 -19.63 17.59
N PHE A 191 -7.08 -18.73 17.87
CA PHE A 191 -5.73 -19.08 18.30
C PHE A 191 -5.71 -19.79 19.67
N HIS A 192 -6.44 -19.26 20.67
CA HIS A 192 -6.51 -19.85 22.02
C HIS A 192 -7.69 -20.79 22.24
N LYS A 193 -8.44 -21.13 21.18
CA LYS A 193 -9.59 -22.04 21.21
C LYS A 193 -10.60 -21.70 22.32
N LYS A 194 -10.92 -20.40 22.49
CA LYS A 194 -11.84 -19.85 23.52
C LYS A 194 -11.36 -20.00 24.98
N ASN A 195 -10.13 -20.42 25.23
CA ASN A 195 -9.60 -20.50 26.59
C ASN A 195 -9.11 -19.13 27.09
N TYR A 196 -9.31 -18.88 28.38
CA TYR A 196 -8.75 -17.73 29.08
C TYR A 196 -8.04 -18.21 30.34
N ARG A 197 -6.71 -18.08 30.36
CA ARG A 197 -5.86 -18.67 31.38
C ARG A 197 -5.08 -17.61 32.13
N LEU A 198 -4.81 -17.86 33.40
CA LEU A 198 -4.16 -16.95 34.33
C LEU A 198 -2.84 -17.56 34.79
N ARG A 199 -1.80 -16.73 34.93
CA ARG A 199 -0.56 -17.11 35.59
C ARG A 199 -0.69 -16.92 37.11
N PRO A 200 0.15 -17.59 37.92
CA PRO A 200 0.30 -17.21 39.32
C PRO A 200 0.89 -15.80 39.44
N VAL A 201 0.34 -14.98 40.35
CA VAL A 201 0.71 -13.56 40.51
C VAL A 201 2.21 -13.41 40.80
N GLU A 202 2.73 -14.24 41.69
CA GLU A 202 4.11 -14.35 42.10
C GLU A 202 5.09 -14.55 40.94
N GLU A 203 4.70 -15.33 39.92
CA GLU A 203 5.52 -15.49 38.72
C GLU A 203 5.52 -14.24 37.84
N VAL A 204 4.38 -13.57 37.73
CA VAL A 204 4.28 -12.30 37.01
C VAL A 204 5.14 -11.24 37.70
N ILE A 205 5.09 -11.17 39.03
CA ILE A 205 5.95 -10.27 39.83
C ILE A 205 7.43 -10.60 39.66
N ARG A 206 7.79 -11.89 39.65
CA ARG A 206 9.17 -12.36 39.36
C ARG A 206 9.64 -11.87 37.99
N ASP A 207 8.80 -12.02 36.96
CA ASP A 207 9.16 -11.62 35.60
C ASP A 207 9.29 -10.10 35.47
N ILE A 208 8.39 -9.33 36.08
CA ILE A 208 8.49 -7.85 36.14
C ILE A 208 9.82 -7.43 36.74
N LYS A 209 10.23 -8.02 37.87
CA LYS A 209 11.52 -7.75 38.50
C LYS A 209 12.70 -8.11 37.60
N ALA A 210 12.59 -9.20 36.85
CA ALA A 210 13.64 -9.66 35.93
C ALA A 210 13.88 -8.71 34.75
N THR A 211 12.88 -7.92 34.35
CA THR A 211 13.04 -6.93 33.26
C THR A 211 14.07 -5.85 33.58
N LYS A 212 14.29 -5.54 34.87
CA LYS A 212 15.17 -4.45 35.36
C LYS A 212 14.89 -3.08 34.71
N THR A 213 13.66 -2.86 34.23
CA THR A 213 13.22 -1.58 33.67
C THR A 213 12.01 -1.05 34.41
N ARG A 214 11.83 0.28 34.33
CA ARG A 214 10.62 0.95 34.80
C ARG A 214 9.46 0.83 33.82
N TRP A 215 9.72 0.61 32.53
CA TRP A 215 8.72 0.73 31.46
C TRP A 215 8.37 -0.65 30.90
N ILE A 216 7.17 -1.13 31.23
CA ILE A 216 6.67 -2.43 30.80
C ILE A 216 5.35 -2.28 30.04
N TYR A 217 4.98 -3.30 29.28
CA TYR A 217 3.69 -3.39 28.60
C TYR A 217 3.11 -4.80 28.77
N PHE A 218 1.89 -4.88 29.28
CA PHE A 218 1.16 -6.15 29.34
C PHE A 218 0.61 -6.46 27.95
N CYS A 219 1.12 -7.53 27.35
CA CYS A 219 0.76 -7.99 26.00
C CYS A 219 -0.48 -8.89 26.00
N ASP A 220 -1.24 -8.89 27.10
CA ASP A 220 -2.44 -9.68 27.33
C ASP A 220 -3.61 -9.20 26.46
N ASP A 221 -4.41 -10.12 25.94
CA ASP A 221 -5.60 -9.80 25.13
C ASP A 221 -6.73 -9.17 25.96
N GLY A 222 -6.69 -9.35 27.28
CA GLY A 222 -7.73 -8.95 28.20
C GLY A 222 -7.28 -9.02 29.66
N LEU A 223 -6.23 -8.28 30.03
CA LEU A 223 -5.63 -8.33 31.37
C LEU A 223 -6.68 -8.17 32.50
N MET A 224 -7.63 -7.25 32.32
CA MET A 224 -8.58 -6.84 33.36
C MET A 224 -9.91 -7.60 33.34
N GLU A 225 -10.08 -8.61 32.48
CA GLU A 225 -11.37 -9.30 32.35
C GLU A 225 -11.67 -10.21 33.55
N ASN A 226 -10.63 -10.74 34.22
CA ASN A 226 -10.79 -11.33 35.55
C ASN A 226 -10.47 -10.27 36.61
N VAL A 227 -11.52 -9.58 37.06
CA VAL A 227 -11.41 -8.47 38.02
C VAL A 227 -10.73 -8.90 39.33
N LYS A 228 -11.08 -10.09 39.86
CA LYS A 228 -10.51 -10.58 41.13
C LYS A 228 -8.99 -10.77 41.01
N TYR A 229 -8.55 -11.50 39.99
CA TYR A 229 -7.14 -11.75 39.72
C TYR A 229 -6.38 -10.44 39.45
N SER A 230 -6.96 -9.54 38.67
CA SER A 230 -6.33 -8.26 38.33
C SER A 230 -6.11 -7.39 39.56
N LYS A 231 -7.08 -7.33 40.47
CA LYS A 231 -6.93 -6.60 41.74
C LYS A 231 -5.82 -7.20 42.60
N GLU A 232 -5.72 -8.53 42.65
CA GLU A 232 -4.64 -9.23 43.37
C GLU A 232 -3.26 -8.89 42.78
N LEU A 233 -3.12 -9.00 41.46
CA LEU A 233 -1.90 -8.64 40.74
C LEU A 233 -1.51 -7.18 40.99
N PHE A 234 -2.43 -6.24 40.85
CA PHE A 234 -2.13 -4.80 41.02
C PHE A 234 -1.76 -4.44 42.45
N ARG A 235 -2.34 -5.12 43.46
CA ARG A 235 -1.89 -4.97 44.84
C ARG A 235 -0.44 -5.44 45.01
N ALA A 236 -0.08 -6.59 44.44
CA ALA A 236 1.29 -7.11 44.48
C ALA A 236 2.32 -6.25 43.72
N MET A 237 1.86 -5.47 42.73
CA MET A 237 2.73 -4.59 41.92
C MET A 237 3.00 -3.22 42.54
N LYS A 238 2.28 -2.82 43.60
CA LYS A 238 2.26 -1.44 44.12
C LYS A 238 3.67 -0.87 44.41
N ASP A 239 4.56 -1.70 44.93
CA ASP A 239 5.91 -1.30 45.37
C ASP A 239 6.99 -1.56 44.30
N LEU A 240 6.61 -1.99 43.10
CA LEU A 240 7.57 -2.22 42.00
C LEU A 240 7.92 -0.93 41.23
N HIS A 241 7.16 0.14 41.44
CA HIS A 241 7.36 1.47 40.82
C HIS A 241 7.47 1.46 39.28
N VAL A 242 6.88 0.47 38.63
CA VAL A 242 6.79 0.37 37.17
C VAL A 242 5.78 1.36 36.59
N VAL A 243 5.89 1.61 35.29
CA VAL A 243 4.96 2.38 34.47
C VAL A 243 4.53 1.48 33.33
N TRP A 244 3.21 1.30 33.17
CA TRP A 244 2.69 0.33 32.22
C TRP A 244 1.40 0.74 31.54
N GLY A 245 1.10 0.03 30.46
CA GLY A 245 -0.18 0.01 29.78
C GLY A 245 -0.52 -1.40 29.30
N THR A 246 -1.75 -1.59 28.85
CA THR A 246 -2.28 -2.89 28.41
C THR A 246 -3.41 -2.69 27.40
N GLN A 247 -3.84 -3.77 26.76
CA GLN A 247 -5.15 -3.88 26.13
C GLN A 247 -6.17 -4.48 27.10
N THR A 248 -7.42 -4.03 27.02
CA THR A 248 -8.57 -4.59 27.77
C THR A 248 -9.88 -4.08 27.17
N THR A 249 -11.01 -4.63 27.60
CA THR A 249 -12.32 -4.10 27.24
C THR A 249 -12.68 -2.88 28.07
N ILE A 250 -13.65 -2.09 27.58
CA ILE A 250 -14.14 -0.91 28.30
C ILE A 250 -14.85 -1.25 29.62
N ASN A 251 -15.13 -2.53 29.87
CA ASN A 251 -15.73 -3.01 31.13
C ASN A 251 -14.89 -2.69 32.35
N CYS A 252 -13.57 -2.48 32.22
CA CYS A 252 -12.73 -2.06 33.33
C CYS A 252 -13.26 -0.77 34.00
N ALA A 253 -13.98 0.08 33.26
CA ALA A 253 -14.60 1.30 33.77
C ALA A 253 -15.76 1.06 34.74
N ASN A 254 -16.32 -0.15 34.78
CA ASN A 254 -17.43 -0.50 35.66
C ASN A 254 -16.96 -0.80 37.09
N ASP A 255 -15.65 -0.91 37.34
CA ASP A 255 -15.07 -1.16 38.66
C ASP A 255 -14.05 -0.05 39.04
N PRO A 256 -14.50 0.97 39.79
CA PRO A 256 -13.63 2.06 40.25
C PRO A 256 -12.46 1.60 41.13
N GLU A 257 -12.61 0.53 41.91
CA GLU A 257 -11.53 0.01 42.76
C GLU A 257 -10.41 -0.60 41.89
N LEU A 258 -10.79 -1.34 40.84
CA LEU A 258 -9.85 -1.89 39.86
C LEU A 258 -9.02 -0.79 39.20
N LEU A 259 -9.66 0.29 38.73
CA LEU A 259 -8.95 1.43 38.14
C LEU A 259 -8.04 2.15 39.15
N ALA A 260 -8.49 2.29 40.40
CA ALA A 260 -7.67 2.86 41.48
C ALA A 260 -6.41 2.03 41.72
N LEU A 261 -6.56 0.70 41.84
CA LEU A 261 -5.45 -0.23 42.03
C LEU A 261 -4.51 -0.24 40.82
N ALA A 262 -5.06 -0.26 39.59
CA ALA A 262 -4.26 -0.20 38.37
C ALA A 262 -3.41 1.08 38.33
N TYR A 263 -4.00 2.24 38.62
CA TYR A 263 -3.27 3.52 38.65
C TYR A 263 -2.16 3.53 39.71
N GLN A 264 -2.45 3.02 40.92
CA GLN A 264 -1.47 2.89 42.02
C GLN A 264 -0.33 1.94 41.63
N ALA A 265 -0.64 0.83 40.95
CA ALA A 265 0.32 -0.14 40.43
C ALA A 265 1.13 0.36 39.22
N GLY A 266 0.88 1.59 38.74
CA GLY A 266 1.66 2.19 37.66
C GLY A 266 0.97 2.28 36.29
N CYS A 267 -0.29 1.87 36.16
CA CYS A 267 -1.04 1.98 34.90
C CYS A 267 -1.20 3.44 34.47
N ARG A 268 -0.88 3.74 33.20
CA ARG A 268 -1.01 5.09 32.64
C ARG A 268 -1.91 5.16 31.43
N PHE A 269 -2.09 4.05 30.72
CA PHE A 269 -3.03 3.98 29.62
C PHE A 269 -3.60 2.58 29.45
N VAL A 270 -4.81 2.51 28.93
CA VAL A 270 -5.48 1.28 28.50
C VAL A 270 -5.94 1.46 27.06
N ALA A 271 -5.63 0.48 26.21
CA ALA A 271 -6.18 0.38 24.87
C ALA A 271 -7.51 -0.36 24.92
N LEU A 272 -8.58 0.33 24.51
CA LEU A 272 -9.96 -0.08 24.67
C LEU A 272 -10.56 -0.44 23.32
N GLY A 273 -10.92 -1.70 23.16
CA GLY A 273 -11.69 -2.18 22.01
C GLY A 273 -13.12 -1.65 22.05
N MET A 274 -13.38 -0.47 21.49
CA MET A 274 -14.73 0.07 21.28
C MET A 274 -15.33 -0.47 19.99
N GLU A 275 -14.49 -0.61 18.96
CA GLU A 275 -14.74 -1.10 17.59
C GLU A 275 -15.74 -0.31 16.76
N SER A 276 -16.89 0.07 17.30
CA SER A 276 -17.91 0.80 16.54
C SER A 276 -18.76 1.67 17.47
N LEU A 277 -19.28 2.77 16.91
CA LEU A 277 -20.33 3.58 17.53
C LEU A 277 -21.74 3.18 17.07
N SER A 278 -21.86 2.09 16.32
CA SER A 278 -23.14 1.47 15.94
C SER A 278 -23.40 0.23 16.77
N GLN A 279 -24.48 0.23 17.56
CA GLN A 279 -24.86 -0.94 18.37
C GLN A 279 -25.19 -2.14 17.49
N LYS A 280 -25.73 -1.92 16.28
CA LYS A 280 -26.00 -2.98 15.30
C LYS A 280 -24.72 -3.66 14.84
N ASN A 281 -23.68 -2.88 14.51
CA ASN A 281 -22.37 -3.43 14.14
C ASN A 281 -21.75 -4.26 15.27
N LEU A 282 -21.84 -3.78 16.51
CA LEU A 282 -21.35 -4.52 17.68
C LEU A 282 -22.09 -5.86 17.87
N GLN A 283 -23.41 -5.87 17.71
CA GLN A 283 -24.23 -7.09 17.77
C GLN A 283 -23.89 -8.05 16.61
N ALA A 284 -23.79 -7.56 15.39
CA ALA A 284 -23.43 -8.35 14.21
C ALA A 284 -22.04 -8.98 14.28
N MET A 285 -21.13 -8.36 15.05
CA MET A 285 -19.78 -8.85 15.33
C MET A 285 -19.67 -9.66 16.63
N ASN A 286 -20.80 -9.95 17.29
CA ASN A 286 -20.86 -10.64 18.57
C ASN A 286 -20.01 -9.97 19.68
N LYS A 287 -19.85 -8.64 19.64
CA LYS A 287 -19.21 -7.85 20.70
C LYS A 287 -20.24 -7.32 21.68
N THR A 288 -20.97 -8.25 22.29
CA THR A 288 -22.16 -7.99 23.11
C THR A 288 -21.88 -7.22 24.40
N ILE A 289 -20.63 -7.25 24.88
CA ILE A 289 -20.19 -6.50 26.06
C ILE A 289 -20.21 -4.97 25.88
N ASN A 290 -20.15 -4.48 24.64
CA ASN A 290 -20.06 -3.05 24.38
C ASN A 290 -21.45 -2.44 24.21
N ARG A 291 -21.67 -1.34 24.94
CA ARG A 291 -22.89 -0.56 24.93
C ARG A 291 -22.59 0.90 24.60
N ILE A 292 -23.02 1.36 23.42
CA ILE A 292 -22.66 2.68 22.91
C ILE A 292 -23.15 3.83 23.81
N ASP A 293 -24.28 3.63 24.49
CA ASP A 293 -24.88 4.61 25.40
C ASP A 293 -24.08 4.79 26.70
N GLN A 294 -23.21 3.83 27.04
CA GLN A 294 -22.37 3.87 28.24
C GLN A 294 -20.98 4.43 27.99
N PHE A 295 -20.50 4.46 26.74
CA PHE A 295 -19.12 4.81 26.40
C PHE A 295 -18.67 6.16 26.97
N SER A 296 -19.49 7.22 26.91
CA SER A 296 -19.15 8.53 27.48
C SER A 296 -18.81 8.42 28.97
N LYS A 297 -19.71 7.81 29.75
CA LYS A 297 -19.56 7.63 31.19
C LYS A 297 -18.34 6.77 31.53
N GLN A 298 -18.10 5.72 30.75
CA GLN A 298 -16.98 4.80 30.97
C GLN A 298 -15.64 5.49 30.71
N ILE A 299 -15.51 6.20 29.58
CA ILE A 299 -14.30 6.97 29.24
C ILE A 299 -14.05 8.08 30.28
N GLU A 300 -15.09 8.82 30.68
CA GLU A 300 -14.99 9.81 31.76
C GLU A 300 -14.53 9.18 33.09
N THR A 301 -14.99 7.97 33.41
CA THR A 301 -14.59 7.26 34.63
C THR A 301 -13.10 6.88 34.58
N ILE A 302 -12.62 6.34 33.46
CA ILE A 302 -11.19 6.03 33.27
C ILE A 302 -10.35 7.30 33.45
N HIS A 303 -10.80 8.41 32.87
CA HIS A 303 -10.11 9.70 32.96
C HIS A 303 -10.07 10.25 34.39
N LYS A 304 -11.12 10.05 35.21
CA LYS A 304 -11.13 10.44 36.64
C LYS A 304 -10.00 9.78 37.44
N PHE A 305 -9.61 8.55 37.07
CA PHE A 305 -8.48 7.83 37.67
C PHE A 305 -7.12 8.21 37.07
N LYS A 306 -7.05 9.25 36.23
CA LYS A 306 -5.81 9.75 35.58
C LYS A 306 -5.14 8.72 34.68
N ILE A 307 -5.90 7.73 34.20
CA ILE A 307 -5.50 6.78 33.16
C ILE A 307 -5.97 7.34 31.82
N ALA A 308 -5.13 7.26 30.79
CA ALA A 308 -5.52 7.65 29.43
C ALA A 308 -6.26 6.52 28.73
N ALA A 309 -7.42 6.83 28.14
CA ALA A 309 -8.10 5.91 27.23
C ALA A 309 -7.49 6.03 25.83
N HIS A 310 -6.86 4.96 25.35
CA HIS A 310 -6.55 4.78 23.94
C HIS A 310 -7.71 4.01 23.32
N VAL A 311 -8.30 4.51 22.23
CA VAL A 311 -9.51 3.90 21.66
C VAL A 311 -9.20 3.17 20.36
N LEU A 312 -9.70 1.94 20.21
CA LEU A 312 -9.61 1.15 18.99
C LEU A 312 -10.99 1.15 18.29
N ILE A 313 -11.04 1.53 17.00
CA ILE A 313 -12.23 1.55 16.16
C ILE A 313 -11.95 0.79 14.86
N ILE A 314 -12.93 0.03 14.39
CA ILE A 314 -12.94 -0.65 13.10
C ILE A 314 -13.90 0.10 12.18
N PHE A 315 -13.41 0.55 11.03
CA PHE A 315 -14.21 1.11 9.95
C PHE A 315 -14.43 0.10 8.83
N GLY A 316 -15.57 0.23 8.15
CA GLY A 316 -16.00 -0.68 7.09
C GLY A 316 -16.78 -1.89 7.63
N LEU A 317 -17.38 -1.80 8.81
CA LEU A 317 -18.37 -2.81 9.22
C LEU A 317 -19.67 -2.62 8.45
N ASP A 318 -20.46 -3.67 8.24
CA ASP A 318 -21.58 -3.68 7.27
C ASP A 318 -22.59 -2.52 7.41
N GLU A 319 -22.86 -2.02 8.62
CA GLU A 319 -23.78 -0.90 8.86
C GLU A 319 -23.08 0.47 8.85
N ASP A 320 -21.78 0.54 8.59
CA ASP A 320 -21.07 1.81 8.47
C ASP A 320 -21.54 2.56 7.22
N THR A 321 -21.59 3.88 7.33
CA THR A 321 -21.93 4.80 6.25
C THR A 321 -20.85 5.88 6.15
N PRO A 322 -20.82 6.71 5.09
CA PRO A 322 -19.93 7.86 5.04
C PRO A 322 -20.05 8.78 6.27
N GLN A 323 -21.24 8.89 6.86
CA GLN A 323 -21.50 9.70 8.06
C GLN A 323 -20.80 9.13 9.32
N THR A 324 -20.68 7.80 9.43
CA THR A 324 -20.06 7.12 10.59
C THR A 324 -18.65 7.64 10.88
N TYR A 325 -17.88 7.99 9.85
CA TYR A 325 -16.53 8.51 9.97
C TYR A 325 -16.47 9.87 10.66
N GLU A 326 -17.41 10.76 10.32
CA GLU A 326 -17.54 12.10 10.91
C GLU A 326 -18.09 12.03 12.33
N GLU A 327 -19.10 11.19 12.56
CA GLU A 327 -19.67 10.95 13.89
C GLU A 327 -18.61 10.40 14.85
N THR A 328 -17.81 9.44 14.39
CA THR A 328 -16.69 8.88 15.16
C THR A 328 -15.66 9.95 15.50
N PHE A 329 -15.23 10.76 14.52
CA PHE A 329 -14.31 11.86 14.77
C PHE A 329 -14.86 12.82 15.86
N ASN A 330 -16.10 13.28 15.71
CA ASN A 330 -16.71 14.23 16.62
C ASN A 330 -16.89 13.65 18.04
N TYR A 331 -17.27 12.38 18.13
CA TYR A 331 -17.43 11.68 19.40
C TYR A 331 -16.11 11.54 20.16
N LEU A 332 -15.05 11.10 19.50
CA LEU A 332 -13.72 10.96 20.12
C LEU A 332 -13.12 12.31 20.53
N MET A 333 -13.35 13.37 19.75
CA MET A 333 -12.97 14.74 20.13
C MET A 333 -13.72 15.23 21.36
N LYS A 334 -15.04 14.95 21.45
CA LYS A 334 -15.87 15.28 22.62
C LYS A 334 -15.37 14.59 23.88
N LEU A 335 -15.01 13.32 23.79
CA LEU A 335 -14.51 12.51 24.91
C LEU A 335 -13.05 12.79 25.28
N ASN A 336 -12.37 13.70 24.57
CA ASN A 336 -10.97 14.04 24.78
C ASN A 336 -10.01 12.83 24.67
N VAL A 337 -10.25 11.94 23.71
CA VAL A 337 -9.41 10.77 23.45
C VAL A 337 -8.10 11.23 22.80
N LEU A 338 -6.96 11.09 23.50
CA LEU A 338 -5.67 11.60 23.00
C LEU A 338 -5.16 10.79 21.80
N VAL A 339 -5.27 9.47 21.89
CA VAL A 339 -4.79 8.51 20.88
C VAL A 339 -5.94 7.58 20.52
N ALA A 340 -6.20 7.47 19.23
CA ALA A 340 -7.18 6.53 18.68
C ALA A 340 -6.57 5.78 17.49
N GLU A 341 -6.86 4.49 17.41
CA GLU A 341 -6.44 3.63 16.32
C GLU A 341 -7.64 3.27 15.47
N PHE A 342 -7.47 3.47 14.16
CA PHE A 342 -8.49 3.20 13.18
C PHE A 342 -8.00 2.03 12.34
N PHE A 343 -8.72 0.92 12.44
CA PHE A 343 -8.52 -0.27 11.62
C PHE A 343 -9.50 -0.26 10.47
N LEU A 344 -9.08 -0.77 9.31
CA LEU A 344 -10.02 -1.21 8.29
C LEU A 344 -10.45 -2.63 8.62
N CYS A 345 -11.74 -2.90 8.49
CA CYS A 345 -12.30 -4.22 8.70
C CYS A 345 -11.55 -5.24 7.83
N THR A 346 -10.94 -6.24 8.47
CA THR A 346 -10.12 -7.26 7.81
C THR A 346 -10.65 -8.65 8.18
N PRO A 347 -11.50 -9.27 7.34
CA PRO A 347 -12.05 -10.60 7.59
C PRO A 347 -10.99 -11.71 7.45
N TYR A 348 -10.24 -11.99 8.52
CA TYR A 348 -9.29 -13.11 8.54
C TYR A 348 -9.98 -14.45 8.24
N PRO A 349 -9.52 -15.27 7.27
CA PRO A 349 -10.28 -16.42 6.76
C PRO A 349 -10.65 -17.46 7.82
N ALA A 350 -9.81 -17.62 8.84
CA ALA A 350 -10.02 -18.57 9.92
C ALA A 350 -11.12 -18.14 10.93
N THR A 351 -11.50 -16.86 10.97
CA THR A 351 -12.49 -16.34 11.94
C THR A 351 -13.93 -16.58 11.47
N PRO A 352 -14.93 -16.60 12.38
CA PRO A 352 -16.35 -16.69 12.00
C PRO A 352 -16.77 -15.63 10.97
N PHE A 353 -16.32 -14.38 11.15
CA PHE A 353 -16.58 -13.32 10.19
C PHE A 353 -15.91 -13.59 8.84
N GLY A 354 -14.65 -14.03 8.83
CA GLY A 354 -13.95 -14.38 7.59
C GLY A 354 -14.61 -15.50 6.80
N LYS A 355 -15.01 -16.58 7.48
CA LYS A 355 -15.76 -17.69 6.88
C LYS A 355 -17.07 -17.21 6.25
N ARG A 356 -17.79 -16.31 6.92
CA ARG A 356 -19.03 -15.68 6.41
C ARG A 356 -18.77 -14.82 5.17
N MET A 357 -17.71 -14.01 5.17
CA MET A 357 -17.36 -13.16 4.01
C MET A 357 -16.91 -14.00 2.79
N LEU A 358 -16.17 -15.09 3.02
CA LEU A 358 -15.79 -16.05 1.98
C LEU A 358 -17.03 -16.73 1.37
N ALA A 359 -17.92 -17.27 2.21
CA ALA A 359 -19.13 -17.96 1.76
C ALA A 359 -20.05 -17.05 0.91
N ASN A 360 -20.08 -15.75 1.21
CA ASN A 360 -20.89 -14.77 0.51
C ASN A 360 -20.17 -14.10 -0.68
N ASN A 361 -18.99 -14.58 -1.09
CA ASN A 361 -18.18 -14.01 -2.17
C ASN A 361 -17.85 -12.50 -1.99
N ARG A 362 -17.65 -12.08 -0.73
CA ARG A 362 -17.37 -10.70 -0.34
C ARG A 362 -15.88 -10.43 -0.11
N MET A 363 -14.99 -11.40 -0.34
CA MET A 363 -13.55 -11.16 -0.25
C MET A 363 -13.03 -10.48 -1.52
N LEU A 364 -12.23 -9.43 -1.38
CA LEU A 364 -11.53 -8.78 -2.51
C LEU A 364 -10.24 -9.51 -2.88
N THR A 365 -9.63 -10.20 -1.92
CA THR A 365 -8.41 -10.96 -2.13
C THR A 365 -8.29 -12.10 -1.13
N THR A 366 -7.70 -13.21 -1.55
CA THR A 366 -7.31 -14.34 -0.69
C THR A 366 -5.81 -14.33 -0.39
N ASP A 367 -5.10 -13.31 -0.87
CA ASP A 367 -3.66 -13.11 -0.63
C ASP A 367 -3.44 -12.65 0.81
N LEU A 368 -3.04 -13.61 1.67
CA LEU A 368 -2.82 -13.40 3.10
C LEU A 368 -1.77 -12.33 3.41
N ALA A 369 -0.81 -12.06 2.51
CA ALA A 369 0.16 -10.99 2.68
C ALA A 369 -0.49 -9.59 2.69
N LYS A 370 -1.71 -9.47 2.15
CA LYS A 370 -2.52 -8.24 2.16
C LYS A 370 -3.47 -8.12 3.35
N TYR A 371 -3.52 -9.10 4.25
CA TYR A 371 -4.38 -9.06 5.45
C TYR A 371 -3.66 -8.30 6.56
N ARG A 372 -3.44 -7.02 6.28
CA ARG A 372 -2.67 -6.08 7.09
C ARG A 372 -3.21 -4.67 6.90
N GLU A 373 -2.73 -3.75 7.71
CA GLU A 373 -3.32 -2.42 7.82
C GLU A 373 -3.24 -1.65 6.50
N GLY A 374 -4.39 -1.07 6.14
CA GLY A 374 -4.56 -0.19 4.99
C GLY A 374 -4.89 -0.87 3.67
N TYR A 375 -4.96 -2.20 3.66
CA TYR A 375 -5.57 -2.92 2.54
C TYR A 375 -7.03 -3.16 2.88
N LEU A 376 -7.90 -2.83 1.93
CA LEU A 376 -9.26 -3.29 1.98
C LEU A 376 -9.31 -4.71 1.41
N THR A 377 -9.72 -5.67 2.22
CA THR A 377 -9.76 -7.10 1.82
C THR A 377 -11.18 -7.61 1.60
N PHE A 378 -12.19 -6.75 1.71
CA PHE A 378 -13.60 -7.13 1.62
C PHE A 378 -14.45 -6.10 0.86
N LYS A 379 -15.56 -6.56 0.29
CA LYS A 379 -16.59 -5.75 -0.36
C LYS A 379 -17.64 -5.34 0.68
N HIS A 380 -17.79 -4.04 0.88
CA HIS A 380 -18.85 -3.47 1.71
C HIS A 380 -20.20 -3.55 0.98
N PRO A 381 -21.34 -3.75 1.68
CA PRO A 381 -22.65 -3.88 1.02
C PRO A 381 -23.09 -2.60 0.30
N THR A 382 -22.73 -1.43 0.83
CA THR A 382 -23.28 -0.14 0.39
C THR A 382 -22.25 0.93 0.01
N MET A 383 -20.98 0.74 0.34
CA MET A 383 -19.91 1.73 0.10
C MET A 383 -18.90 1.15 -0.88
N SER A 384 -18.43 1.97 -1.80
CA SER A 384 -17.30 1.59 -2.66
C SER A 384 -15.99 1.57 -1.88
N GLU A 385 -15.01 0.85 -2.42
CA GLU A 385 -13.65 0.78 -1.85
C GLU A 385 -13.02 2.18 -1.72
N ASP A 386 -13.22 3.03 -2.74
CA ASP A 386 -12.69 4.39 -2.77
C ASP A 386 -13.31 5.27 -1.67
N GLU A 387 -14.60 5.11 -1.41
CA GLU A 387 -15.29 5.85 -0.34
C GLU A 387 -14.73 5.48 1.03
N ILE A 388 -14.58 4.19 1.31
CA ILE A 388 -14.03 3.69 2.58
C ILE A 388 -12.63 4.23 2.80
N ILE A 389 -11.73 4.07 1.81
CA ILE A 389 -10.34 4.52 1.92
C ILE A 389 -10.28 6.04 2.04
N THR A 390 -11.09 6.78 1.29
CA THR A 390 -11.11 8.25 1.33
C THR A 390 -11.58 8.76 2.69
N ASN A 391 -12.69 8.24 3.20
CA ASN A 391 -13.25 8.64 4.50
C ASN A 391 -12.33 8.24 5.66
N TYR A 392 -11.76 7.03 5.62
CA TYR A 392 -10.75 6.56 6.57
C TYR A 392 -9.57 7.55 6.68
N TRP A 393 -8.95 7.90 5.54
CA TRP A 393 -7.82 8.82 5.52
C TRP A 393 -8.21 10.25 5.89
N HIS A 394 -9.41 10.68 5.53
CA HIS A 394 -9.93 11.99 5.93
C HIS A 394 -10.02 12.08 7.46
N THR A 395 -10.68 11.11 8.09
CA THR A 395 -10.82 11.02 9.55
C THR A 395 -9.47 10.93 10.24
N LEU A 396 -8.57 10.07 9.76
CA LEU A 396 -7.23 9.90 10.33
C LEU A 396 -6.41 11.20 10.27
N ARG A 397 -6.38 11.88 9.11
CA ARG A 397 -5.68 13.17 8.93
C ARG A 397 -6.28 14.29 9.76
N ARG A 398 -7.60 14.32 9.90
CA ARG A 398 -8.29 15.34 10.71
C ARG A 398 -8.04 15.11 12.19
N PHE A 399 -8.21 13.88 12.68
CA PHE A 399 -7.98 13.51 14.08
C PHE A 399 -6.55 13.82 14.53
N TYR A 400 -5.55 13.53 13.70
CA TYR A 400 -4.14 13.80 13.99
C TYR A 400 -3.63 15.12 13.39
N SER A 401 -4.48 16.05 12.98
CA SER A 401 -4.02 17.40 12.61
C SER A 401 -3.43 18.10 13.85
N LEU A 402 -2.37 18.90 13.66
CA LEU A 402 -1.70 19.60 14.77
C LEU A 402 -2.69 20.44 15.61
N PHE A 403 -3.66 21.06 14.95
CA PHE A 403 -4.73 21.80 15.61
C PHE A 403 -5.58 20.92 16.53
N ASN A 404 -6.08 19.79 16.04
CA ASN A 404 -6.90 18.88 16.85
C ASN A 404 -6.07 18.18 17.95
N ILE A 405 -4.80 17.87 17.69
CA ILE A 405 -3.87 17.38 18.73
C ILE A 405 -3.74 18.42 19.85
N ALA A 406 -3.53 19.70 19.52
CA ALA A 406 -3.40 20.76 20.50
C ALA A 406 -4.67 20.92 21.34
N ILE A 407 -5.86 20.92 20.71
CA ILE A 407 -7.15 20.99 21.43
C ILE A 407 -7.23 19.90 22.51
N ARG A 408 -6.93 18.65 22.15
CA ARG A 408 -7.04 17.52 23.09
C ARG A 408 -5.96 17.57 24.17
N PHE A 409 -4.76 18.02 23.83
CA PHE A 409 -3.67 18.20 24.78
C PHE A 409 -4.02 19.21 25.88
N PHE A 410 -4.60 20.36 25.52
CA PHE A 410 -4.97 21.41 26.49
C PHE A 410 -6.22 21.08 27.31
N LYS A 411 -7.14 20.26 26.78
CA LYS A 411 -8.33 19.79 27.52
C LYS A 411 -8.04 18.66 28.52
N GLY A 412 -6.94 17.94 28.37
CA GLY A 412 -6.64 16.75 29.19
C GLY A 412 -6.03 17.03 30.56
N SER A 413 -6.41 16.23 31.57
CA SER A 413 -5.93 16.31 32.97
C SER A 413 -4.99 15.16 33.40
N TYR A 414 -4.44 14.40 32.44
CA TYR A 414 -3.65 13.18 32.71
C TYR A 414 -2.20 13.47 33.14
N LYS A 415 -1.65 12.62 34.02
CA LYS A 415 -0.29 12.76 34.57
C LYS A 415 0.82 12.70 33.51
N ASN A 416 0.59 11.96 32.42
CA ASN A 416 1.56 11.73 31.35
C ASN A 416 1.18 12.42 30.02
N ARG A 417 0.49 13.57 30.05
CA ARG A 417 0.03 14.25 28.83
C ARG A 417 1.11 14.50 27.76
N PHE A 418 2.37 14.71 28.16
CA PHE A 418 3.50 14.88 27.23
C PHE A 418 3.90 13.58 26.52
N TYR A 419 3.78 12.44 27.18
CA TYR A 419 3.96 11.13 26.56
C TYR A 419 2.93 10.89 25.46
N HIS A 420 1.66 11.18 25.74
CA HIS A 420 0.60 11.06 24.74
C HIS A 420 0.73 12.08 23.61
N LEU A 421 1.23 13.29 23.90
CA LEU A 421 1.57 14.28 22.88
C LEU A 421 2.66 13.76 21.94
N ALA A 422 3.73 13.17 22.48
CA ALA A 422 4.80 12.57 21.66
C ALA A 422 4.24 11.47 20.74
N ASN A 423 3.34 10.61 21.25
CA ASN A 423 2.67 9.60 20.44
C ASN A 423 1.77 10.22 19.35
N ALA A 424 0.95 11.21 19.68
CA ALA A 424 0.10 11.88 18.70
C ALA A 424 0.90 12.61 17.61
N LEU A 425 2.03 13.24 17.96
CA LEU A 425 2.94 13.87 17.01
C LEU A 425 3.65 12.83 16.13
N SER A 426 4.04 11.70 16.70
CA SER A 426 4.53 10.56 15.93
C SER A 426 3.51 10.09 14.89
N TYR A 427 2.25 9.94 15.28
CA TYR A 427 1.17 9.53 14.37
C TYR A 427 0.98 10.59 13.28
N TRP A 428 1.01 11.88 13.62
CA TRP A 428 0.95 12.97 12.64
C TRP A 428 2.07 12.89 11.59
N VAL A 429 3.33 12.62 12.01
CA VAL A 429 4.45 12.43 11.08
C VAL A 429 4.24 11.23 10.17
N LYS A 430 3.80 10.08 10.71
CA LYS A 430 3.48 8.89 9.92
C LYS A 430 2.37 9.19 8.90
N ILE A 431 1.28 9.81 9.34
CA ILE A 431 0.13 10.14 8.48
C ILE A 431 0.51 11.14 7.38
N LYS A 432 1.35 12.13 7.66
CA LYS A 432 1.93 13.05 6.66
C LYS A 432 2.70 12.33 5.55
N ARG A 433 3.28 11.17 5.87
CA ARG A 433 4.01 10.29 4.94
C ARG A 433 3.11 9.20 4.32
N ASN A 434 1.80 9.27 4.52
CA ASN A 434 0.82 8.24 4.13
C ASN A 434 1.15 6.85 4.69
N ILE A 435 1.65 6.82 5.92
CA ILE A 435 1.91 5.62 6.69
C ILE A 435 0.79 5.51 7.72
N ILE A 436 0.13 4.34 7.79
CA ILE A 436 -0.85 4.10 8.85
C ILE A 436 -0.08 3.87 10.15
N PRO A 437 -0.34 4.64 11.21
CA PRO A 437 0.30 4.42 12.48
C PRO A 437 -0.29 3.16 13.14
N VAL A 438 0.54 2.13 13.30
CA VAL A 438 0.23 0.88 13.99
C VAL A 438 1.27 0.62 15.08
N TYR A 439 0.92 -0.19 16.08
CA TYR A 439 1.79 -0.54 17.21
C TYR A 439 3.07 -1.30 16.81
N PHE A 440 3.10 -1.96 15.63
CA PHE A 440 4.26 -2.74 15.18
C PHE A 440 4.84 -2.25 13.84
N GLY A 441 6.12 -1.86 13.87
CA GLY A 441 6.90 -1.54 12.68
C GLY A 441 6.62 -0.16 12.07
N GLN A 442 7.16 0.07 10.86
CA GLN A 442 7.01 1.36 10.18
C GLN A 442 5.56 1.73 9.87
N GLY A 443 4.60 0.82 10.03
CA GLY A 443 3.28 0.97 9.44
C GLY A 443 3.36 0.85 7.92
N ASN A 444 2.35 0.23 7.34
CA ASN A 444 2.31 0.07 5.89
C ASN A 444 2.06 1.42 5.24
N ARG A 445 2.65 1.62 4.06
CA ARG A 445 2.12 2.54 3.05
C ARG A 445 1.08 1.75 2.28
N PRO A 446 -0.22 1.89 2.57
CA PRO A 446 -1.23 1.29 1.73
C PRO A 446 -1.45 2.19 0.53
N VAL A 447 -2.22 1.68 -0.42
CA VAL A 447 -2.78 2.45 -1.54
C VAL A 447 -3.26 3.80 -1.00
N ALA A 448 -2.47 4.86 -1.28
CA ALA A 448 -2.89 6.22 -1.01
C ALA A 448 -4.29 6.37 -1.62
N PRO A 449 -5.25 7.03 -0.93
CA PRO A 449 -6.62 7.20 -1.46
C PRO A 449 -6.47 7.65 -2.89
N LYS A 450 -7.09 6.95 -3.88
CA LYS A 450 -6.89 7.12 -5.33
C LYS A 450 -6.28 8.48 -5.55
N SER A 451 -4.95 8.51 -5.62
CA SER A 451 -4.22 9.77 -5.42
C SER A 451 -4.89 10.77 -6.34
N PHE A 452 -5.47 11.85 -5.80
CA PHE A 452 -6.24 12.83 -6.59
C PHE A 452 -5.61 12.88 -7.98
N ASP A 453 -6.34 12.37 -8.97
CA ASP A 453 -5.74 12.11 -10.26
C ASP A 453 -6.10 13.25 -11.18
N PRO A 454 -5.26 14.31 -11.23
CA PRO A 454 -5.57 15.44 -12.06
C PRO A 454 -5.71 15.02 -13.52
N VAL A 455 -4.91 14.09 -14.01
CA VAL A 455 -4.95 13.69 -15.42
C VAL A 455 -6.30 13.02 -15.72
N GLY A 456 -6.74 12.11 -14.86
CA GLY A 456 -8.03 11.43 -14.99
C GLY A 456 -9.23 12.39 -14.95
N ILE A 457 -9.15 13.45 -14.15
CA ILE A 457 -10.19 14.49 -14.11
C ILE A 457 -10.27 15.25 -15.45
N TRP A 458 -9.13 15.56 -16.08
CA TRP A 458 -9.13 16.24 -17.38
C TRP A 458 -9.74 15.35 -18.48
N THR A 459 -9.46 14.04 -18.47
CA THR A 459 -10.06 13.08 -19.41
C THR A 459 -11.56 12.90 -19.16
N SER A 460 -12.00 12.87 -17.90
CA SER A 460 -13.42 12.82 -17.52
C SER A 460 -14.18 14.07 -18.03
N VAL A 461 -13.57 15.25 -17.95
CA VAL A 461 -14.14 16.48 -18.53
C VAL A 461 -14.27 16.37 -20.05
N LEU A 462 -13.26 15.86 -20.75
CA LEU A 462 -13.34 15.64 -22.20
C LEU A 462 -14.49 14.68 -22.58
N GLY A 463 -14.69 13.60 -21.80
CA GLY A 463 -15.82 12.68 -21.98
C GLY A 463 -17.18 13.38 -21.90
N ASN A 464 -17.34 14.39 -21.03
CA ASN A 464 -18.56 15.20 -20.95
C ASN A 464 -18.84 16.06 -22.21
N PHE A 465 -17.84 16.27 -23.06
CA PHE A 465 -18.00 16.90 -24.37
C PHE A 465 -18.22 15.88 -25.50
N GLY A 466 -18.46 14.61 -25.15
CA GLY A 466 -18.69 13.51 -26.08
C GLY A 466 -17.41 12.99 -26.75
N GLU A 467 -16.22 13.29 -26.19
CA GLU A 467 -14.96 12.72 -26.66
C GLU A 467 -14.81 11.27 -26.21
N PHE A 468 -14.34 10.42 -27.10
CA PHE A 468 -13.97 9.05 -26.76
C PHE A 468 -12.54 9.03 -26.20
N THR A 469 -12.41 8.81 -24.89
CA THR A 469 -11.13 8.94 -24.17
C THR A 469 -10.52 7.62 -23.74
N GLU A 470 -11.06 6.47 -24.16
CA GLU A 470 -10.46 5.18 -23.81
C GLU A 470 -9.20 4.90 -24.63
N ILE A 471 -8.25 4.22 -23.99
CA ILE A 471 -7.02 3.73 -24.58
C ILE A 471 -7.29 2.35 -25.20
N PHE A 472 -6.90 2.17 -26.46
CA PHE A 472 -7.03 0.90 -27.15
C PHE A 472 -5.83 0.00 -26.87
N PHE A 473 -6.10 -1.27 -26.58
CA PHE A 473 -5.13 -2.35 -26.64
C PHE A 473 -5.68 -3.49 -27.48
N ALA A 474 -4.81 -4.18 -28.19
CA ALA A 474 -5.15 -5.46 -28.78
C ALA A 474 -4.05 -6.49 -28.51
N LYS A 475 -4.49 -7.72 -28.28
CA LYS A 475 -3.68 -8.92 -28.15
C LYS A 475 -4.16 -9.88 -29.21
N ASP A 476 -3.40 -10.01 -30.29
CA ASP A 476 -3.83 -10.71 -31.51
C ASP A 476 -5.23 -10.24 -31.98
N ASN A 477 -6.25 -11.12 -31.96
CA ASN A 477 -7.64 -10.78 -32.37
C ASN A 477 -8.52 -10.24 -31.24
N GLN A 478 -8.03 -10.18 -30.00
CA GLN A 478 -8.80 -9.70 -28.84
C GLN A 478 -8.49 -8.23 -28.57
N THR A 479 -9.53 -7.39 -28.56
CA THR A 479 -9.40 -5.96 -28.29
C THR A 479 -9.93 -5.61 -26.92
N VAL A 480 -9.23 -4.72 -26.20
CA VAL A 480 -9.63 -4.19 -24.91
C VAL A 480 -9.52 -2.68 -24.91
N TRP A 481 -10.52 -2.00 -24.35
CA TRP A 481 -10.53 -0.56 -24.18
C TRP A 481 -10.40 -0.22 -22.70
N MET A 482 -9.44 0.63 -22.37
CA MET A 482 -9.07 0.97 -21.01
C MET A 482 -9.37 2.44 -20.74
N SER A 483 -10.11 2.73 -19.67
CA SER A 483 -10.48 4.11 -19.31
C SER A 483 -9.25 4.97 -18.99
N HIS A 484 -9.03 6.04 -19.76
CA HIS A 484 -7.94 6.98 -19.48
C HIS A 484 -8.20 7.84 -18.23
N GLU A 485 -9.45 7.90 -17.74
CA GLU A 485 -9.78 8.47 -16.44
C GLU A 485 -9.08 7.73 -15.28
N LYS A 486 -8.79 6.44 -15.46
CA LYS A 486 -8.21 5.58 -14.43
C LYS A 486 -6.73 5.26 -14.65
N TYR A 487 -6.31 5.16 -15.91
CA TYR A 487 -4.99 4.64 -16.28
C TYR A 487 -4.35 5.51 -17.35
N ASP A 488 -3.03 5.66 -17.32
CA ASP A 488 -2.30 6.06 -18.53
C ASP A 488 -1.91 4.83 -19.36
N GLY A 489 -1.32 5.01 -20.54
CA GLY A 489 -0.97 3.89 -21.42
C GLY A 489 -0.04 2.86 -20.80
N VAL A 490 0.99 3.29 -20.05
CA VAL A 490 1.94 2.39 -19.38
C VAL A 490 1.26 1.60 -18.26
N GLY A 491 0.43 2.28 -17.46
CA GLY A 491 -0.28 1.67 -16.34
C GLY A 491 -1.40 0.73 -16.76
N ALA A 492 -2.14 1.09 -17.80
CA ALA A 492 -3.15 0.23 -18.41
C ALA A 492 -2.49 -1.04 -18.97
N PHE A 493 -1.37 -0.90 -19.69
CA PHE A 493 -0.69 -2.05 -20.27
C PHE A 493 -0.16 -3.01 -19.19
N ALA A 494 0.50 -2.47 -18.17
CA ALA A 494 0.97 -3.26 -17.03
C ALA A 494 -0.15 -4.03 -16.33
N LYS A 495 -1.32 -3.40 -16.17
CA LYS A 495 -2.51 -4.06 -15.62
C LYS A 495 -2.94 -5.24 -16.49
N LEU A 496 -3.06 -5.05 -17.81
CA LEU A 496 -3.45 -6.10 -18.75
C LEU A 496 -2.46 -7.27 -18.76
N LEU A 497 -1.15 -6.99 -18.68
CA LEU A 497 -0.12 -8.02 -18.58
C LEU A 497 -0.24 -8.82 -17.28
N ARG A 498 -0.47 -8.16 -16.14
CA ARG A 498 -0.69 -8.81 -14.83
C ARG A 498 -1.95 -9.67 -14.83
N GLU A 499 -3.04 -9.18 -15.41
CA GLU A 499 -4.30 -9.92 -15.58
C GLU A 499 -4.14 -11.13 -16.52
N SER A 500 -3.21 -11.05 -17.47
CA SER A 500 -2.82 -12.17 -18.35
C SER A 500 -1.86 -13.17 -17.68
N GLY A 501 -1.58 -13.03 -16.38
CA GLY A 501 -0.71 -13.92 -15.61
C GLY A 501 0.80 -13.65 -15.75
N LEU A 502 1.21 -12.58 -16.43
CA LEU A 502 2.62 -12.22 -16.57
C LEU A 502 3.12 -11.46 -15.35
N ARG A 503 4.32 -11.84 -14.87
CA ARG A 503 4.98 -11.13 -13.77
C ARG A 503 5.53 -9.79 -14.28
N VAL A 504 4.77 -8.73 -14.07
CA VAL A 504 5.22 -7.35 -14.23
C VAL A 504 5.40 -6.76 -12.85
N GLY A 505 6.65 -6.51 -12.45
CA GLY A 505 7.00 -5.84 -11.21
C GLY A 505 6.41 -4.42 -11.13
N VAL A 506 6.72 -3.68 -10.07
CA VAL A 506 6.29 -2.28 -9.97
C VAL A 506 6.91 -1.48 -11.12
N LEU A 507 6.11 -0.64 -11.78
CA LEU A 507 6.53 0.10 -12.97
C LEU A 507 7.60 1.18 -12.71
N PHE A 508 8.05 1.32 -11.48
CA PHE A 508 9.14 2.19 -11.07
C PHE A 508 9.79 1.71 -9.77
N ASP A 509 11.12 1.81 -9.70
CA ASP A 509 11.92 1.52 -8.51
C ASP A 509 12.09 2.79 -7.66
N ILE A 510 11.53 2.78 -6.44
CA ILE A 510 11.60 3.91 -5.50
C ILE A 510 13.03 4.07 -4.91
N SER A 511 13.91 3.08 -5.08
CA SER A 511 15.31 3.14 -4.66
C SER A 511 16.15 4.12 -5.52
N ALA A 512 15.73 4.36 -6.76
CA ALA A 512 16.31 5.40 -7.59
C ALA A 512 15.93 6.75 -6.98
N LYS A 513 16.94 7.51 -6.50
CA LYS A 513 16.80 8.87 -5.97
C LYS A 513 15.71 9.61 -6.73
N LEU A 514 14.54 9.79 -6.10
CA LEU A 514 13.53 10.74 -6.56
C LEU A 514 14.29 12.03 -6.85
N GLN A 515 14.42 12.41 -8.13
CA GLN A 515 15.11 13.64 -8.48
C GLN A 515 14.49 14.75 -7.65
N ARG A 516 15.34 15.60 -7.04
CA ARG A 516 14.89 16.63 -6.11
C ARG A 516 13.72 17.40 -6.72
N PRO A 517 12.62 17.62 -5.99
CA PRO A 517 11.50 18.39 -6.52
C PRO A 517 11.99 19.76 -6.98
N LEU A 518 11.49 20.22 -8.13
CA LEU A 518 11.84 21.53 -8.68
C LEU A 518 11.67 22.63 -7.61
N THR A 519 12.61 23.58 -7.58
CA THR A 519 12.49 24.76 -6.71
C THR A 519 11.26 25.59 -7.12
N ILE A 520 10.76 26.45 -6.22
CA ILE A 520 9.60 27.30 -6.52
C ILE A 520 9.81 28.10 -7.81
N PHE A 521 11.01 28.67 -8.02
CA PHE A 521 11.36 29.38 -9.25
C PHE A 521 11.30 28.48 -10.49
N GLN A 522 11.89 27.28 -10.43
CA GLN A 522 11.86 26.32 -11.54
C GLN A 522 10.44 25.88 -11.88
N LYS A 523 9.56 25.72 -10.88
CA LYS A 523 8.14 25.41 -11.09
C LYS A 523 7.43 26.55 -11.84
N SER A 524 7.58 27.78 -11.36
CA SER A 524 6.96 28.95 -11.99
C SER A 524 7.45 29.14 -13.43
N TRP A 525 8.74 28.94 -13.67
CA TRP A 525 9.32 29.00 -15.02
C TRP A 525 8.79 27.89 -15.94
N ALA A 526 8.72 26.64 -15.45
CA ALA A 526 8.16 25.53 -16.22
C ALA A 526 6.68 25.75 -16.58
N ILE A 527 5.87 26.28 -15.65
CA ILE A 527 4.47 26.66 -15.89
C ILE A 527 4.38 27.78 -16.94
N PHE A 528 5.22 28.81 -16.82
CA PHE A 528 5.25 29.91 -17.79
C PHE A 528 5.59 29.41 -19.20
N LEU A 529 6.64 28.59 -19.36
CA LEU A 529 7.01 27.99 -20.63
C LEU A 529 5.88 27.14 -21.21
N TYR A 530 5.27 26.30 -20.38
CA TYR A 530 4.11 25.50 -20.79
C TYR A 530 2.96 26.39 -21.27
N LEU A 531 2.55 27.39 -20.50
CA LEU A 531 1.44 28.27 -20.87
C LEU A 531 1.75 29.03 -22.17
N LYS A 532 2.97 29.52 -22.35
CA LYS A 532 3.40 30.24 -23.56
C LYS A 532 3.23 29.38 -24.82
N ASP A 533 3.61 28.11 -24.78
CA ASP A 533 3.71 27.27 -25.97
C ASP A 533 2.50 26.32 -26.15
N SER A 534 1.65 26.16 -25.12
CA SER A 534 0.50 25.22 -25.14
C SER A 534 -0.79 25.82 -25.67
N PHE A 535 -0.81 27.09 -26.10
CA PHE A 535 -2.02 27.65 -26.71
C PHE A 535 -2.22 27.10 -28.12
N PRO A 536 -3.29 26.31 -28.35
CA PRO A 536 -3.54 25.68 -29.64
C PRO A 536 -3.88 26.71 -30.71
N ARG A 537 -3.57 26.37 -31.96
CA ARG A 537 -3.83 27.19 -33.15
C ARG A 537 -4.90 26.54 -34.03
N LYS A 538 -5.43 27.29 -34.99
CA LYS A 538 -6.36 26.75 -36.00
C LYS A 538 -5.58 25.90 -37.01
N THR A 539 -5.94 24.63 -37.13
CA THR A 539 -5.39 23.71 -38.12
C THR A 539 -6.36 23.60 -39.29
N PHE A 540 -5.84 23.65 -40.52
CA PHE A 540 -6.65 23.63 -41.74
C PHE A 540 -6.61 22.24 -42.39
N TRP A 541 -7.68 21.48 -42.18
CA TRP A 541 -7.84 20.11 -42.69
C TRP A 541 -8.46 20.11 -44.10
N LYS A 542 -8.12 19.12 -44.94
CA LYS A 542 -8.74 18.96 -46.28
C LYS A 542 -10.23 18.60 -46.21
N LYS A 543 -10.60 17.78 -45.23
CA LYS A 543 -11.97 17.41 -44.89
C LYS A 543 -12.18 17.76 -43.41
N GLU A 544 -13.27 18.45 -43.08
CA GLU A 544 -13.62 18.77 -41.69
C GLU A 544 -15.14 18.75 -41.49
N GLN A 545 -15.60 18.04 -40.47
CA GLN A 545 -16.99 17.95 -40.05
C GLN A 545 -17.11 18.32 -38.57
N LEU A 546 -17.77 19.44 -38.29
CA LEU A 546 -17.78 20.04 -36.94
C LEU A 546 -18.78 19.37 -35.99
N GLU A 547 -19.77 18.64 -36.51
CA GLU A 547 -20.87 18.04 -35.72
C GLU A 547 -20.65 16.58 -35.35
N VAL A 548 -19.54 15.94 -35.76
CA VAL A 548 -19.33 14.53 -35.44
C VAL A 548 -18.78 14.38 -34.03
N VAL A 549 -19.64 13.92 -33.12
CA VAL A 549 -19.30 13.61 -31.73
C VAL A 549 -19.02 12.12 -31.58
N GLY A 550 -17.86 11.76 -31.03
CA GLY A 550 -17.68 10.55 -30.24
C GLY A 550 -17.85 9.19 -30.92
N LYS A 551 -17.77 9.07 -32.26
CA LYS A 551 -17.81 7.75 -32.90
C LYS A 551 -16.52 6.99 -32.58
N LYS A 552 -16.66 5.88 -31.85
CA LYS A 552 -15.58 4.93 -31.53
C LYS A 552 -15.18 4.17 -32.79
N LEU A 553 -14.01 4.48 -33.34
CA LEU A 553 -13.44 3.80 -34.51
C LEU A 553 -12.32 2.85 -34.07
N SER A 554 -12.25 1.65 -34.65
CA SER A 554 -11.13 0.75 -34.41
C SER A 554 -9.85 1.31 -35.03
N PRO A 555 -8.72 1.37 -34.31
CA PRO A 555 -7.45 1.80 -34.89
C PRO A 555 -6.97 0.83 -35.96
N ALA A 556 -6.32 1.35 -37.00
CA ALA A 556 -5.50 0.53 -37.88
C ALA A 556 -4.28 0.02 -37.11
N MET A 557 -3.87 -1.22 -37.36
CA MET A 557 -2.79 -1.91 -36.65
C MET A 557 -1.77 -2.46 -37.62
N LEU A 558 -0.50 -2.37 -37.25
CA LEU A 558 0.63 -2.85 -38.05
C LEU A 558 1.72 -3.41 -37.14
N ALA A 559 2.31 -4.53 -37.51
CA ALA A 559 3.48 -5.10 -36.87
C ALA A 559 4.63 -5.22 -37.88
N PHE A 560 5.85 -4.90 -37.43
CA PHE A 560 7.07 -5.11 -38.19
C PHE A 560 7.72 -6.44 -37.81
N SER A 561 8.44 -7.04 -38.74
CA SER A 561 9.34 -8.16 -38.43
C SER A 561 10.48 -7.70 -37.51
N LEU A 562 11.20 -8.66 -36.90
CA LEU A 562 12.39 -8.34 -36.10
C LEU A 562 13.44 -7.61 -36.94
N GLU A 563 13.68 -8.08 -38.16
CA GLU A 563 14.64 -7.50 -39.10
C GLU A 563 14.24 -6.06 -39.48
N GLU A 564 12.99 -5.85 -39.86
CA GLU A 564 12.46 -4.52 -40.17
C GLU A 564 12.56 -3.58 -38.97
N THR A 565 12.27 -4.08 -37.76
CA THR A 565 12.36 -3.28 -36.54
C THR A 565 13.80 -2.87 -36.24
N LEU A 566 14.76 -3.78 -36.43
CA LEU A 566 16.19 -3.50 -36.26
C LEU A 566 16.67 -2.48 -37.29
N GLN A 567 16.25 -2.61 -38.54
CA GLN A 567 16.56 -1.67 -39.61
C GLN A 567 16.06 -0.25 -39.28
N ILE A 568 14.80 -0.12 -38.86
CA ILE A 568 14.21 1.18 -38.48
C ILE A 568 14.97 1.81 -37.30
N LYS A 569 15.32 1.02 -36.28
CA LYS A 569 16.14 1.49 -35.14
C LYS A 569 17.52 1.94 -35.60
N GLN A 570 18.13 1.22 -36.54
CA GLN A 570 19.45 1.54 -37.07
C GLN A 570 19.44 2.82 -37.91
N GLN A 571 18.42 3.04 -38.74
CA GLN A 571 18.24 4.27 -39.52
C GLN A 571 18.08 5.49 -38.60
N ALA A 572 17.22 5.41 -37.58
CA ALA A 572 17.08 6.46 -36.59
C ALA A 572 18.42 6.78 -35.90
N LYS A 573 19.18 5.74 -35.51
CA LYS A 573 20.50 5.88 -34.90
C LYS A 573 21.53 6.52 -35.84
N GLN A 574 21.58 6.10 -37.12
CA GLN A 574 22.48 6.67 -38.13
C GLN A 574 22.20 8.16 -38.37
N LYS A 575 20.94 8.57 -38.29
CA LYS A 575 20.53 9.98 -38.39
C LYS A 575 20.75 10.76 -37.09
N GLY A 576 21.19 10.11 -36.02
CA GLY A 576 21.48 10.72 -34.73
C GLY A 576 20.24 11.20 -33.98
N VAL A 577 19.11 10.50 -34.16
CA VAL A 577 17.82 10.85 -33.56
C VAL A 577 17.22 9.69 -32.78
N SER A 578 16.28 9.98 -31.89
CA SER A 578 15.52 8.93 -31.21
C SER A 578 14.50 8.29 -32.14
N LEU A 579 14.13 7.03 -31.86
CA LEU A 579 13.07 6.32 -32.58
C LEU A 579 11.76 7.14 -32.60
N ASN A 580 11.39 7.78 -31.48
CA ASN A 580 10.19 8.64 -31.43
C ASN A 580 10.25 9.82 -32.40
N SER A 581 11.41 10.48 -32.50
CA SER A 581 11.56 11.61 -33.43
C SER A 581 11.56 11.14 -34.89
N TRP A 582 12.11 9.96 -35.16
CA TRP A 582 12.08 9.33 -36.48
C TRP A 582 10.65 8.97 -36.90
N LEU A 583 9.93 8.25 -36.04
CA LEU A 583 8.53 7.89 -36.23
C LEU A 583 7.66 9.14 -36.45
N LEU A 584 7.84 10.18 -35.63
CA LEU A 584 7.09 11.43 -35.73
C LEU A 584 7.35 12.17 -37.04
N PHE A 585 8.61 12.21 -37.50
CA PHE A 585 8.96 12.88 -38.75
C PHE A 585 8.21 12.28 -39.94
N HIS A 586 8.29 10.96 -40.11
CA HIS A 586 7.61 10.29 -41.23
C HIS A 586 6.09 10.40 -41.14
N LEU A 587 5.53 10.26 -39.93
CA LEU A 587 4.09 10.45 -39.71
C LEU A 587 3.65 11.88 -40.07
N ASP A 588 4.40 12.89 -39.64
CA ASP A 588 4.09 14.29 -39.90
C ASP A 588 4.11 14.62 -41.40
N GLN A 589 5.07 14.08 -42.16
CA GLN A 589 5.12 14.27 -43.62
C GLN A 589 3.86 13.72 -44.30
N ILE A 590 3.46 12.49 -43.95
CA ILE A 590 2.29 11.83 -44.54
C ILE A 590 1.01 12.56 -44.14
N VAL A 591 0.86 12.92 -42.87
CA VAL A 591 -0.30 13.68 -42.39
C VAL A 591 -0.39 15.04 -43.09
N SER A 592 0.75 15.69 -43.31
CA SER A 592 0.79 16.97 -44.04
C SER A 592 0.34 16.82 -45.48
N GLN A 593 0.77 15.77 -46.15
CA GLN A 593 0.42 15.50 -47.54
C GLN A 593 -1.04 15.05 -47.69
N GLU A 594 -1.51 14.13 -46.83
CA GLU A 594 -2.80 13.47 -46.99
C GLU A 594 -3.94 14.24 -46.35
N LEU A 595 -3.74 14.86 -45.17
CA LEU A 595 -4.83 15.39 -44.34
C LEU A 595 -4.89 16.92 -44.26
N LEU A 596 -3.78 17.64 -44.43
CA LEU A 596 -3.75 19.10 -44.31
C LEU A 596 -4.05 19.81 -45.65
N ALA A 597 -4.84 20.88 -45.59
CA ALA A 597 -5.26 21.66 -46.77
C ALA A 597 -4.19 22.61 -47.29
N LYS A 598 -3.23 22.99 -46.44
CA LYS A 598 -2.11 23.86 -46.80
C LYS A 598 -0.91 23.59 -45.90
N ASN A 599 0.24 24.06 -46.36
CA ASN A 599 1.44 24.06 -45.53
C ASN A 599 1.27 25.02 -44.34
N GLN A 600 1.52 24.53 -43.13
CA GLN A 600 1.40 25.27 -41.89
C GLN A 600 2.36 24.73 -40.84
N GLU A 601 2.57 25.51 -39.78
CA GLU A 601 3.17 24.96 -38.56
C GLU A 601 2.24 23.91 -37.95
N LYS A 602 2.84 22.88 -37.36
CA LYS A 602 2.14 21.70 -36.85
C LYS A 602 2.56 21.47 -35.41
N TRP A 603 1.59 21.18 -34.55
CA TRP A 603 1.83 20.93 -33.13
C TRP A 603 1.42 19.49 -32.82
N TRP A 604 2.38 18.72 -32.34
CA TRP A 604 2.19 17.32 -31.96
C TRP A 604 2.36 17.15 -30.48
N LEU A 605 1.40 16.48 -29.84
CA LEU A 605 1.49 16.10 -28.44
C LEU A 605 2.33 14.82 -28.32
N ILE A 606 3.36 14.87 -27.48
CA ILE A 606 4.22 13.71 -27.19
C ILE A 606 4.14 13.43 -25.68
N PRO A 607 3.43 12.37 -25.26
CA PRO A 607 3.32 11.99 -23.87
C PRO A 607 4.68 11.67 -23.25
N CYS A 608 4.84 12.00 -21.97
CA CYS A 608 6.03 11.79 -21.16
C CYS A 608 5.64 10.98 -19.91
N ASN A 609 6.39 9.91 -19.63
CA ASN A 609 6.19 9.10 -18.44
C ASN A 609 6.75 9.81 -17.20
N MET A 610 5.87 10.17 -16.28
CA MET A 610 6.19 10.84 -15.02
C MET A 610 6.53 9.88 -13.88
N ARG A 611 6.31 8.56 -14.03
CA ARG A 611 6.58 7.57 -12.97
C ARG A 611 7.97 7.69 -12.34
N PRO A 612 9.04 8.03 -13.07
CA PRO A 612 10.36 8.20 -12.45
C PRO A 612 10.48 9.38 -11.50
N TYR A 613 9.52 10.29 -11.53
CA TYR A 613 9.60 11.60 -10.90
C TYR A 613 8.50 11.86 -9.87
N VAL A 614 7.37 11.16 -9.96
CA VAL A 614 6.20 11.36 -9.10
C VAL A 614 5.69 10.02 -8.59
N VAL A 615 5.40 9.94 -7.29
CA VAL A 615 4.83 8.74 -6.68
C VAL A 615 3.32 8.92 -6.55
N LYS A 616 2.54 8.20 -7.37
CA LYS A 616 1.11 7.98 -7.15
C LYS A 616 0.85 6.49 -6.92
N VAL A 617 -0.23 6.19 -6.21
CA VAL A 617 -0.71 4.82 -5.97
C VAL A 617 -2.18 4.74 -6.42
N PRO A 618 -2.59 3.71 -7.18
CA PRO A 618 -1.80 2.56 -7.67
C PRO A 618 -0.75 2.94 -8.74
N ASP A 619 0.27 2.10 -8.93
CA ASP A 619 1.34 2.29 -9.94
C ASP A 619 0.81 2.26 -11.40
N THR A 620 -0.37 1.69 -11.57
CA THR A 620 -1.16 1.67 -12.80
C THR A 620 -1.91 2.98 -13.08
N GLY A 621 -2.03 3.89 -12.11
CA GLY A 621 -2.73 5.17 -12.26
C GLY A 621 -2.04 6.14 -13.24
N ASN A 622 -2.67 7.28 -13.54
CA ASN A 622 -2.11 8.23 -14.50
C ASN A 622 -0.84 8.93 -13.96
N HIS A 623 0.28 8.65 -14.61
CA HIS A 623 1.57 9.31 -14.48
C HIS A 623 2.00 9.87 -15.84
N ALA A 624 1.06 10.36 -16.63
CA ALA A 624 1.37 10.99 -17.90
C ALA A 624 1.47 12.51 -17.74
N SER A 625 2.50 13.07 -18.37
CA SER A 625 2.55 14.46 -18.80
C SER A 625 2.83 14.50 -20.29
N TYR A 626 3.18 15.64 -20.87
CA TYR A 626 3.53 15.73 -22.28
C TYR A 626 4.41 16.94 -22.59
N VAL A 627 4.98 16.92 -23.80
CA VAL A 627 5.55 18.08 -24.48
C VAL A 627 4.80 18.31 -25.80
N VAL A 628 4.82 19.54 -26.29
CA VAL A 628 4.20 19.91 -27.57
C VAL A 628 5.30 20.18 -28.61
N ALA A 629 5.57 19.21 -29.48
CA ALA A 629 6.56 19.35 -30.54
C ALA A 629 6.01 20.25 -31.66
N LYS A 630 6.65 21.41 -31.84
CA LYS A 630 6.35 22.35 -32.93
C LYS A 630 7.18 22.03 -34.17
N ILE A 631 6.52 21.54 -35.21
CA ILE A 631 7.12 21.12 -36.48
C ILE A 631 6.80 22.13 -37.58
N ALA A 632 7.84 22.73 -38.15
CA ALA A 632 7.79 23.58 -39.32
C ALA A 632 7.99 22.74 -40.60
N ALA A 633 7.55 23.25 -41.74
CA ALA A 633 7.64 22.56 -43.03
C ALA A 633 9.05 22.08 -43.41
N LYS A 634 10.08 22.82 -42.98
CA LYS A 634 11.49 22.57 -43.28
C LYS A 634 12.21 21.71 -42.25
N ASP A 635 11.55 21.34 -41.15
CA ASP A 635 12.20 20.57 -40.10
C ASP A 635 12.45 19.14 -40.57
N GLY A 636 13.70 18.69 -40.48
CA GLY A 636 14.05 17.29 -40.61
C GLY A 636 13.96 16.54 -39.27
N PRO A 637 14.32 15.25 -39.28
CA PRO A 637 14.34 14.42 -38.07
C PRO A 637 15.21 15.00 -36.95
N LYS A 638 16.36 15.61 -37.29
CA LYS A 638 17.31 16.16 -36.32
C LYS A 638 16.75 17.39 -35.62
N GLU A 639 16.09 18.29 -36.36
CA GLU A 639 15.45 19.49 -35.83
C GLU A 639 14.32 19.12 -34.88
N ILE A 640 13.49 18.14 -35.26
CA ILE A 640 12.42 17.60 -34.40
C ILE A 640 13.03 17.03 -33.11
N HIS A 641 14.08 16.21 -33.23
CA HIS A 641 14.75 15.61 -32.09
C HIS A 641 15.33 16.65 -31.12
N GLN A 642 16.00 17.67 -31.65
CA GLN A 642 16.57 18.76 -30.85
C GLN A 642 15.49 19.57 -30.13
N LYS A 643 14.36 19.85 -30.79
CA LYS A 643 13.23 20.57 -30.17
C LYS A 643 12.65 19.78 -29.00
N VAL A 644 12.36 18.49 -29.18
CA VAL A 644 11.85 17.63 -28.10
C VAL A 644 12.85 17.54 -26.95
N LYS A 645 14.13 17.32 -27.24
CA LYS A 645 15.20 17.28 -26.23
C LYS A 645 15.30 18.57 -25.42
N LYS A 646 15.23 19.73 -26.09
CA LYS A 646 15.27 21.06 -25.45
C LYS A 646 14.07 21.30 -24.53
N MET A 647 12.87 20.86 -24.93
CA MET A 647 11.68 20.98 -24.08
C MET A 647 11.80 20.11 -22.82
N LEU A 648 12.30 18.88 -22.97
CA LEU A 648 12.54 17.98 -21.84
C LEU A 648 13.59 18.55 -20.88
N SER A 649 14.72 19.05 -21.39
CA SER A 649 15.78 19.66 -20.55
C SER A 649 15.32 20.92 -19.82
N ASN A 650 14.38 21.67 -20.41
CA ASN A 650 13.79 22.86 -19.80
C ASN A 650 12.64 22.55 -18.83
N ASN A 651 12.40 21.28 -18.48
CA ASN A 651 11.32 20.85 -17.59
C ASN A 651 9.91 21.19 -18.09
N TYR A 652 9.70 21.29 -19.41
CA TYR A 652 8.39 21.62 -19.98
C TYR A 652 7.29 20.68 -19.51
N HIS A 653 7.58 19.38 -19.48
CA HIS A 653 6.67 18.33 -19.03
C HIS A 653 6.27 18.50 -17.54
N TRP A 654 7.09 19.15 -16.71
CA TRP A 654 6.68 19.53 -15.35
C TRP A 654 5.66 20.67 -15.34
N GLY A 655 5.79 21.63 -16.25
CA GLY A 655 4.81 22.70 -16.43
C GLY A 655 3.41 22.14 -16.74
N ALA A 656 3.33 21.25 -17.73
CA ALA A 656 2.11 20.51 -18.06
C ALA A 656 1.57 19.74 -16.85
N TRP A 657 2.44 19.03 -16.13
CA TRP A 657 2.07 18.29 -14.92
C TRP A 657 1.47 19.20 -13.84
N TYR A 658 2.05 20.37 -13.58
CA TYR A 658 1.53 21.29 -12.57
C TYR A 658 0.23 21.96 -12.99
N VAL A 659 0.05 22.26 -14.28
CA VAL A 659 -1.23 22.77 -14.78
C VAL A 659 -2.33 21.72 -14.61
N PHE A 660 -2.05 20.44 -14.84
CA PHE A 660 -3.00 19.39 -14.53
C PHE A 660 -3.43 19.44 -13.07
N GLN A 661 -2.53 19.71 -12.11
CA GLN A 661 -2.85 19.83 -10.68
C GLN A 661 -3.76 21.02 -10.34
N ILE A 662 -3.94 22.01 -11.22
CA ILE A 662 -4.86 23.13 -10.98
C ILE A 662 -6.31 22.63 -10.83
N SER A 663 -6.65 21.47 -11.43
CA SER A 663 -7.96 20.83 -11.29
C SER A 663 -8.36 20.54 -9.84
N ARG A 664 -7.39 20.48 -8.92
CA ARG A 664 -7.62 20.38 -7.46
C ARG A 664 -8.45 21.52 -6.92
N TRP A 665 -8.30 22.71 -7.51
CA TRP A 665 -8.80 23.96 -6.97
C TRP A 665 -10.02 24.45 -7.74
N ILE A 666 -9.98 24.38 -9.08
CA ILE A 666 -11.04 24.93 -9.94
C ILE A 666 -12.22 23.97 -10.18
N LYS A 667 -12.10 22.70 -9.74
CA LYS A 667 -13.10 21.63 -9.90
C LYS A 667 -13.54 21.43 -11.37
N ILE A 668 -14.50 20.52 -11.59
CA ILE A 668 -15.03 20.16 -12.93
C ILE A 668 -15.62 21.37 -13.67
N ILE A 669 -16.29 22.28 -12.95
CA ILE A 669 -17.00 23.43 -13.54
C ILE A 669 -16.01 24.39 -14.21
N GLY A 670 -14.91 24.75 -13.54
CA GLY A 670 -13.90 25.63 -14.12
C GLY A 670 -13.24 25.05 -15.36
N MET A 671 -12.95 23.74 -15.36
CA MET A 671 -12.38 23.08 -16.55
C MET A 671 -13.38 23.01 -17.71
N LYS A 672 -14.67 22.78 -17.45
CA LYS A 672 -15.71 22.82 -18.49
C LYS A 672 -15.75 24.18 -19.20
N MET A 673 -15.55 25.30 -18.48
CA MET A 673 -15.48 26.62 -19.10
C MET A 673 -14.26 26.76 -20.04
N ILE A 674 -13.09 26.28 -19.62
CA ILE A 674 -11.86 26.29 -20.43
C ILE A 674 -12.07 25.51 -21.74
N PHE A 675 -12.57 24.27 -21.64
CA PHE A 675 -12.81 23.41 -22.80
C PHE A 675 -13.94 23.93 -23.70
N SER A 676 -14.99 24.52 -23.13
CA SER A 676 -16.09 25.13 -23.90
C SER A 676 -15.59 26.30 -24.75
N ASN A 677 -14.72 27.16 -24.21
CA ASN A 677 -14.11 28.24 -24.99
C ASN A 677 -13.18 27.69 -26.08
N TYR A 678 -12.42 26.65 -25.77
CA TYR A 678 -11.54 25.98 -26.73
C TYR A 678 -12.30 25.40 -27.93
N TYR A 679 -13.34 24.60 -27.68
CA TYR A 679 -14.11 23.97 -28.76
C TYR A 679 -14.93 24.96 -29.58
N ARG A 680 -15.39 26.07 -28.99
CA ARG A 680 -16.05 27.17 -29.73
C ARG A 680 -15.15 27.84 -30.77
N ASN A 681 -13.85 27.96 -30.49
CA ASN A 681 -12.90 28.62 -31.39
C ASN A 681 -12.30 27.69 -32.46
N ASN A 682 -12.76 26.44 -32.53
CA ASN A 682 -12.30 25.42 -33.47
C ASN A 682 -10.78 25.20 -33.52
N HIS A 683 -10.09 25.43 -32.40
CA HIS A 683 -8.66 25.18 -32.28
C HIS A 683 -8.38 23.68 -32.25
N SER A 684 -7.23 23.25 -32.79
CA SER A 684 -6.84 21.85 -32.84
C SER A 684 -5.33 21.70 -33.05
N TRP A 685 -4.71 20.77 -32.31
CA TRP A 685 -3.39 20.25 -32.64
C TRP A 685 -3.49 19.32 -33.86
N VAL A 686 -2.35 18.91 -34.41
CA VAL A 686 -2.37 17.91 -35.50
C VAL A 686 -2.69 16.54 -34.94
N GLY A 687 -2.06 16.17 -33.83
CA GLY A 687 -2.23 14.84 -33.27
C GLY A 687 -1.34 14.54 -32.08
N THR A 688 -1.37 13.27 -31.69
CA THR A 688 -0.58 12.68 -30.62
C THR A 688 0.23 11.52 -31.17
N LEU A 689 1.53 11.46 -30.85
CA LEU A 689 2.34 10.26 -31.01
C LEU A 689 2.74 9.75 -29.63
N SER A 690 2.16 8.63 -29.22
CA SER A 690 2.43 7.99 -27.93
C SER A 690 3.30 6.74 -28.12
N ASN A 691 4.33 6.58 -27.30
CA ASN A 691 5.17 5.39 -27.29
C ASN A 691 5.22 4.79 -25.89
N LEU A 692 4.87 3.51 -25.76
CA LEU A 692 4.96 2.77 -24.50
C LEU A 692 6.34 2.19 -24.20
N GLY A 693 7.27 2.24 -25.16
CA GLY A 693 8.62 1.68 -25.02
C GLY A 693 8.65 0.17 -25.29
N ALA A 694 9.69 -0.49 -24.77
CA ALA A 694 9.93 -1.92 -24.95
C ALA A 694 9.43 -2.75 -23.76
N TRP A 695 8.80 -3.90 -24.06
CA TRP A 695 8.17 -4.79 -23.09
C TRP A 695 8.35 -6.28 -23.44
N PRO A 696 8.53 -7.17 -22.45
CA PRO A 696 8.99 -6.87 -21.09
C PRO A 696 10.42 -6.28 -21.12
N PRO A 697 10.83 -5.46 -20.13
CA PRO A 697 12.13 -4.79 -20.15
C PRO A 697 13.33 -5.77 -20.18
N ASP A 698 13.17 -6.98 -19.65
CA ASP A 698 14.23 -8.01 -19.55
C ASP A 698 14.13 -9.12 -20.61
N GLY A 699 13.35 -8.91 -21.66
CA GLY A 699 13.45 -9.68 -22.91
C GLY A 699 13.01 -11.15 -22.92
N ASN A 700 12.59 -11.77 -21.81
CA ASN A 700 12.32 -13.22 -21.82
C ASN A 700 11.02 -13.64 -21.08
N GLN A 701 9.92 -13.76 -21.83
CA GLN A 701 8.70 -14.48 -21.43
C GLN A 701 8.16 -15.26 -22.64
N ALA A 702 7.97 -16.58 -22.51
CA ALA A 702 7.71 -17.53 -23.59
C ALA A 702 6.25 -17.53 -24.10
N THR A 703 5.84 -16.50 -24.85
CA THR A 703 4.55 -16.45 -25.57
C THR A 703 4.76 -16.13 -27.06
N LYS A 704 3.84 -16.50 -27.96
CA LYS A 704 3.95 -16.16 -29.41
C LYS A 704 3.13 -14.91 -29.82
N GLU A 705 2.56 -14.23 -28.84
CA GLU A 705 1.49 -13.23 -29.01
C GLU A 705 2.06 -11.84 -29.31
N LEU A 706 1.35 -11.04 -30.12
CA LEU A 706 1.67 -9.63 -30.39
C LEU A 706 0.71 -8.69 -29.66
N TRP A 707 1.25 -7.53 -29.25
CA TRP A 707 0.48 -6.48 -28.60
C TRP A 707 0.48 -5.19 -29.41
N TYR A 708 -0.66 -4.52 -29.38
CA TYR A 708 -0.91 -3.23 -30.02
C TYR A 708 -1.47 -2.25 -29.00
N PHE A 709 -1.19 -0.97 -29.18
CA PHE A 709 -1.62 0.11 -28.31
C PHE A 709 -1.91 1.36 -29.13
N CYS A 710 -3.08 1.98 -28.95
CA CYS A 710 -3.41 3.29 -29.53
C CYS A 710 -3.90 4.26 -28.43
N PRO A 711 -3.37 5.50 -28.36
CA PRO A 711 -3.96 6.55 -27.53
C PRO A 711 -5.32 7.00 -28.10
N PRO A 712 -6.17 7.65 -27.29
CA PRO A 712 -7.47 8.15 -27.75
C PRO A 712 -7.31 9.28 -28.78
N ALA A 713 -8.07 9.22 -29.87
CA ALA A 713 -8.27 10.33 -30.81
C ALA A 713 -9.36 11.27 -30.30
N THR A 714 -9.10 12.58 -30.30
CA THR A 714 -10.06 13.61 -29.84
C THR A 714 -10.19 14.72 -30.87
N ARG A 715 -11.23 15.56 -30.81
CA ARG A 715 -11.29 16.78 -31.65
C ARG A 715 -10.08 17.70 -31.47
N ALA A 716 -9.46 17.67 -30.29
CA ALA A 716 -8.26 18.43 -30.01
C ALA A 716 -6.99 17.82 -30.64
N HIS A 717 -6.92 16.49 -30.72
CA HIS A 717 -5.80 15.73 -31.26
C HIS A 717 -6.36 14.67 -32.23
N PRO A 718 -6.72 15.08 -33.45
CA PRO A 718 -7.53 14.25 -34.33
C PRO A 718 -6.73 13.13 -35.01
N VAL A 719 -5.41 13.18 -35.02
CA VAL A 719 -4.55 12.05 -35.44
C VAL A 719 -3.92 11.42 -34.19
N ALA A 720 -4.30 10.20 -33.83
CA ALA A 720 -3.76 9.49 -32.68
C ALA A 720 -2.92 8.28 -33.13
N ALA A 721 -1.61 8.35 -32.91
CA ALA A 721 -0.66 7.30 -33.27
C ALA A 721 -0.06 6.66 -32.02
N GLY A 722 -0.01 5.34 -32.00
CA GLY A 722 0.57 4.54 -30.94
C GLY A 722 1.76 3.73 -31.44
N SER A 723 2.76 3.54 -30.58
CA SER A 723 3.88 2.64 -30.82
C SER A 723 4.21 1.84 -29.56
N LEU A 724 4.57 0.57 -29.77
CA LEU A 724 4.95 -0.37 -28.73
C LEU A 724 6.04 -1.28 -29.30
N ILE A 725 7.07 -1.57 -28.50
CA ILE A 725 8.03 -2.63 -28.83
C ILE A 725 7.69 -3.82 -27.94
N TRP A 726 7.21 -4.91 -28.53
CA TRP A 726 6.92 -6.14 -27.83
C TRP A 726 7.85 -7.23 -28.37
N LYS A 727 8.67 -7.82 -27.50
CA LYS A 727 9.69 -8.82 -27.89
C LYS A 727 10.55 -8.36 -29.07
N GLU A 728 11.08 -7.16 -28.91
CA GLU A 728 11.92 -6.49 -29.90
C GLU A 728 11.25 -6.12 -31.23
N GLN A 729 10.01 -6.55 -31.48
CA GLN A 729 9.21 -6.16 -32.64
C GLN A 729 8.45 -4.87 -32.39
N LEU A 730 8.53 -3.93 -33.34
CA LEU A 730 7.77 -2.69 -33.32
C LEU A 730 6.35 -2.93 -33.84
N THR A 731 5.35 -2.51 -33.07
CA THR A 731 3.98 -2.38 -33.53
C THR A 731 3.60 -0.90 -33.58
N LEU A 732 2.83 -0.54 -34.60
CA LEU A 732 2.28 0.79 -34.80
C LEU A 732 0.75 0.70 -34.89
N THR A 733 0.08 1.70 -34.36
CA THR A 733 -1.35 1.87 -34.56
C THR A 733 -1.67 3.30 -34.96
N LEU A 734 -2.77 3.48 -35.67
CA LEU A 734 -3.26 4.79 -36.06
C LEU A 734 -4.78 4.86 -35.96
N GLN A 735 -5.28 5.91 -35.32
CA GLN A 735 -6.69 6.24 -35.27
C GLN A 735 -6.87 7.69 -35.75
N ILE A 736 -7.88 7.93 -36.58
CA ILE A 736 -8.24 9.27 -37.07
C ILE A 736 -9.61 9.61 -36.51
N HIS A 737 -9.71 10.80 -35.91
CA HIS A 737 -10.95 11.27 -35.34
C HIS A 737 -11.97 11.57 -36.47
N PRO A 738 -13.23 11.14 -36.31
CA PRO A 738 -14.30 11.34 -37.29
C PRO A 738 -14.43 12.75 -37.88
N ARG A 739 -14.12 13.79 -37.08
CA ARG A 739 -14.07 15.20 -37.49
C ARG A 739 -13.29 15.44 -38.78
N ILE A 740 -12.23 14.68 -39.07
CA ILE A 740 -11.38 14.91 -40.25
C ILE A 740 -11.37 13.74 -41.26
N GLY A 741 -12.20 12.72 -41.01
CA GLY A 741 -12.36 11.56 -41.88
C GLY A 741 -13.25 10.49 -41.25
N LEU A 742 -14.33 10.10 -41.94
CA LEU A 742 -15.27 9.06 -41.52
C LEU A 742 -14.99 7.67 -42.14
N GLU A 743 -14.13 7.63 -43.15
CA GLU A 743 -13.79 6.41 -43.88
C GLU A 743 -12.90 5.52 -42.99
N GLU A 744 -13.38 4.33 -42.62
CA GLU A 744 -12.62 3.37 -41.79
C GLU A 744 -11.27 3.00 -42.42
N GLU A 745 -11.18 3.06 -43.75
CA GLU A 745 -9.97 2.77 -44.51
C GLU A 745 -8.91 3.88 -44.47
N LEU A 746 -9.26 5.11 -44.08
CA LEU A 746 -8.32 6.25 -44.09
C LEU A 746 -7.15 6.02 -43.13
N ALA A 747 -7.42 5.51 -41.93
CA ALA A 747 -6.38 5.18 -40.97
C ALA A 747 -5.45 4.08 -41.50
N SER A 748 -6.02 3.05 -42.15
CA SER A 748 -5.26 1.96 -42.77
C SER A 748 -4.38 2.45 -43.92
N LYS A 749 -4.91 3.35 -44.76
CA LYS A 749 -4.15 3.98 -45.86
C LYS A 749 -2.94 4.76 -45.32
N ILE A 750 -3.14 5.62 -44.33
CA ILE A 750 -2.06 6.43 -43.75
C ILE A 750 -1.04 5.53 -43.05
N LEU A 751 -1.48 4.51 -42.30
CA LEU A 751 -0.59 3.57 -41.64
C LEU A 751 0.28 2.79 -42.64
N LYS A 752 -0.26 2.42 -43.80
CA LYS A 752 0.48 1.75 -44.88
C LYS A 752 1.51 2.68 -45.54
N LEU A 753 1.14 3.94 -45.79
CA LEU A 753 2.10 4.95 -46.27
C LEU A 753 3.22 5.16 -45.24
N TRP A 754 2.89 5.13 -43.95
CA TRP A 754 3.86 5.28 -42.87
C TRP A 754 4.80 4.08 -42.79
N GLN A 755 4.27 2.87 -42.98
CA GLN A 755 5.08 1.67 -43.11
C GLN A 755 6.11 1.78 -44.24
N ASN A 756 5.67 2.18 -45.45
CA ASN A 756 6.55 2.27 -46.61
C ASN A 756 7.64 3.32 -46.39
N ALA A 757 7.27 4.50 -45.89
CA ALA A 757 8.23 5.58 -45.63
C ALA A 757 9.33 5.20 -44.62
N LEU A 758 8.99 4.36 -43.63
CA LEU A 758 9.93 3.82 -42.65
C LEU A 758 10.83 2.70 -43.19
N LYS A 759 10.44 2.03 -44.28
CA LYS A 759 11.24 0.97 -44.92
C LYS A 759 12.20 1.51 -45.98
N GLU A 760 11.79 2.56 -46.70
CA GLU A 760 12.50 3.08 -47.88
C GLU A 760 13.65 4.06 -47.56
N ASN A 761 13.70 4.65 -46.37
CA ASN A 761 14.69 5.66 -45.93
C ASN A 761 15.48 5.16 -44.72
#